data_AF-A0A7C3EDH2-F1
#
_entry.id   AF-A0A7C3EDH2-F1
#
_cell.length_a   1.000
_cell.length_b   1.000
_cell.length_c   1.000
_cell.angle_alpha   90.00
_cell.angle_beta   90.00
_cell.angle_gamma   90.00
#
_symmetry.space_group_name_H-M   'P 1'
#
loop_
_entity.id
_entity.type
_entity.pdbx_description
1 polymer ?
#
loop_
_entity_poly.entity_id
_entity_poly.type
_entity_poly.pdbx_seq_one_letter_code
_entity_poly.pdbx_strand_id
1 'polypeptide(L)'
;MKKTEGIAVFLRTCISCFFIFCAQALYAAGPTSVGGTYSSNQTWTPEGSPYIVTSDIIVTNCATLTITTSKPGGGEAPVVVKFNPGTGMRFGSGSTYQKQYGILNAQGSQSNSIIFTTNVPGQYWDGIQFRWNSSQQCSGNPLSIMKYCIIEYGGTGDATYGGPANLSLFSADVRLEHCTLRASFHDGLYVARADSNISCLGSVISCLITGNNEHGINIYTTSTGNGACFPSIERTEISLNGKYGIYCAGYNTNPLVGAGNRFLENGAYPLRILAIMRIDGDNTFAGNDQQAIEVIGRDIFENTTWHNFGIPYIVRETDVKIPDKEGKTLTLTIEPGTIIKFDPGIGLNLGGGSTYHKQWGILNAQGTKQQPIIFTSVAPGRYWDGITFTWSPSAENSRLNYCIVESAGEHKEQYSNSHLDAAVVFNECLPSAATIQNTTIRYSKSDGIKFYGVNPGSASIRTCNFYGNALYDLIDQNNNKTLDATLNFWGTPNGAGDDVCSSAVVSSTVRYDPWLEEEFTEPFQITAAGANPKQFEPLTGHTSISFALSQSATWKLSIVNQQLETVWSKTGEGTANTVIWNGVAANGGVVGGPCFYRIEAENNTGTAAPVRGMLTLGNQTVARIDQPVSGSLFSPGATIIITGTAQPATGKYYEILYGSGENPASWTSMTGPVYRSQLNSELATWDTTTINQPVVTVKLEVHTAGAVYTDIVRIGFFIAENQEPGGNTIAYRYDPLGRLIAALYPDGSSISYTYDRTGNRLTAEKSGRTPPTAVKISRFSATPTRTGVIIAWDTETEMGTAGFNLYRTIYRTKTGKGNYEKINSSLIPARGSPTAGAQYFYTDVPPRPGRRWLYMLEEVEHNGTTNFYGPASAVNRSLRALNGTGSAFRKNLKTNCD
;
A
#
# COMPACT_ATOMS: atom_id res chain seq x y z
N MET A 1 88.04 -18.82 9.83
CA MET A 1 88.76 -17.61 9.35
C MET A 1 88.13 -16.39 10.01
N LYS A 2 88.91 -15.37 10.42
CA LYS A 2 88.51 -14.07 11.04
C LYS A 2 87.60 -14.21 12.29
N LYS A 3 88.17 -14.13 13.51
CA LYS A 3 88.53 -12.92 14.32
C LYS A 3 87.32 -12.34 15.11
N THR A 4 87.31 -12.35 16.46
CA THR A 4 87.79 -11.30 17.43
C THR A 4 86.98 -9.99 17.31
N GLU A 5 86.52 -9.27 18.35
CA GLU A 5 86.93 -9.03 19.77
C GLU A 5 85.73 -9.20 20.76
N GLY A 6 85.79 -9.10 22.11
CA GLY A 6 86.53 -8.26 23.08
C GLY A 6 85.67 -7.04 23.44
N ILE A 7 85.28 -6.73 24.69
CA ILE A 7 86.06 -6.30 25.88
C ILE A 7 85.15 -6.37 27.15
N ALA A 8 85.68 -6.19 28.37
CA ALA A 8 84.93 -6.30 29.63
C ALA A 8 85.34 -5.28 30.73
N VAL A 9 84.61 -5.30 31.87
CA VAL A 9 84.95 -4.74 33.20
C VAL A 9 84.80 -3.22 33.44
N PHE A 10 84.01 -2.85 34.46
CA PHE A 10 84.36 -1.90 35.55
C PHE A 10 83.43 -2.19 36.75
N LEU A 11 83.92 -2.86 37.81
CA LEU A 11 84.25 -2.32 39.16
C LEU A 11 83.05 -1.76 39.96
N ARG A 12 82.67 -2.37 41.11
CA ARG A 12 83.11 -2.07 42.51
C ARG A 12 82.57 -0.72 43.05
N THR A 13 82.11 -0.50 44.29
CA THR A 13 81.93 -1.25 45.58
C THR A 13 81.15 -0.29 46.57
N CYS A 14 80.64 -0.57 47.78
CA CYS A 14 80.67 -1.70 48.75
C CYS A 14 79.58 -1.53 49.85
N ILE A 15 79.36 -2.57 50.70
CA ILE A 15 78.94 -2.57 52.14
C ILE A 15 77.62 -1.80 52.50
N SER A 16 76.59 -2.43 53.08
CA SER A 16 76.48 -2.69 54.55
C SER A 16 75.34 -3.66 54.95
N CYS A 17 75.43 -4.17 56.18
CA CYS A 17 74.35 -4.73 57.03
C CYS A 17 73.75 -6.13 56.71
N PHE A 18 74.34 -7.12 57.41
CA PHE A 18 73.66 -8.21 58.13
C PHE A 18 72.21 -7.87 58.57
N PHE A 19 71.26 -8.82 58.65
CA PHE A 19 71.35 -10.04 59.48
C PHE A 19 70.58 -11.26 58.93
N ILE A 20 70.83 -12.42 59.55
CA ILE A 20 70.24 -13.73 59.24
C ILE A 20 68.74 -13.79 59.58
N PHE A 21 67.93 -14.34 58.67
CA PHE A 21 66.74 -15.12 59.05
C PHE A 21 66.54 -16.32 58.10
N CYS A 22 65.77 -17.31 58.56
CA CYS A 22 65.64 -18.64 57.95
C CYS A 22 65.33 -18.64 56.45
N ALA A 23 65.96 -19.58 55.74
CA ALA A 23 65.46 -20.06 54.45
C ALA A 23 64.15 -20.84 54.66
N GLN A 24 63.03 -20.14 54.73
CA GLN A 24 61.74 -20.76 54.43
C GLN A 24 61.74 -21.13 52.95
N ALA A 25 61.47 -22.40 52.64
CA ALA A 25 61.36 -22.83 51.26
C ALA A 25 60.18 -22.08 50.60
N LEU A 26 60.42 -21.50 49.42
CA LEU A 26 59.33 -21.23 48.50
C LEU A 26 58.76 -22.58 48.09
N TYR A 27 57.70 -23.02 48.77
CA TYR A 27 56.84 -24.06 48.24
C TYR A 27 56.29 -23.55 46.92
N ALA A 28 56.74 -24.16 45.82
CA ALA A 28 56.04 -23.99 44.55
C ALA A 28 54.61 -24.47 44.74
N ALA A 29 53.63 -23.60 44.43
CA ALA A 29 52.21 -23.91 44.50
C ALA A 29 51.93 -25.20 43.71
N GLY A 30 51.69 -26.29 44.44
CA GLY A 30 51.36 -27.58 43.85
C GLY A 30 49.89 -27.63 43.44
N PRO A 31 49.52 -28.57 42.55
CA PRO A 31 48.11 -28.79 42.23
C PRO A 31 47.34 -29.18 43.50
N THR A 32 46.39 -28.33 43.93
CA THR A 32 45.63 -28.55 45.16
C THR A 32 44.41 -29.41 44.87
N SER A 33 44.45 -30.69 45.24
CA SER A 33 43.30 -31.59 45.11
C SER A 33 42.14 -31.17 46.02
N VAL A 34 40.94 -31.04 45.44
CA VAL A 34 39.71 -30.61 46.12
C VAL A 34 38.51 -31.47 45.70
N GLY A 35 37.51 -31.55 46.57
CA GLY A 35 36.25 -32.27 46.34
C GLY A 35 35.39 -32.32 47.61
N GLY A 36 34.14 -32.74 47.47
CA GLY A 36 33.22 -32.98 48.59
C GLY A 36 32.39 -31.76 49.04
N THR A 37 31.71 -31.93 50.17
CA THR A 37 30.71 -30.96 50.66
C THR A 37 31.33 -29.90 51.57
N TYR A 38 31.10 -28.62 51.27
CA TYR A 38 31.51 -27.46 52.07
C TYR A 38 30.30 -26.83 52.77
N SER A 39 30.20 -27.03 54.08
CA SER A 39 29.17 -26.45 54.96
C SER A 39 29.65 -25.24 55.78
N SER A 40 30.89 -24.80 55.53
CA SER A 40 31.55 -23.61 56.11
C SER A 40 32.37 -22.89 55.04
N ASN A 41 32.60 -21.58 55.23
CA ASN A 41 33.27 -20.72 54.24
C ASN A 41 34.66 -21.22 53.86
N GLN A 42 34.98 -21.15 52.57
CA GLN A 42 36.26 -21.54 51.99
C GLN A 42 36.84 -20.39 51.17
N THR A 43 38.17 -20.29 51.10
CA THR A 43 38.87 -19.29 50.29
C THR A 43 39.94 -19.96 49.44
N TRP A 44 39.87 -19.76 48.12
CA TRP A 44 40.86 -20.20 47.14
C TRP A 44 41.64 -18.98 46.61
N THR A 45 42.96 -19.09 46.56
CA THR A 45 43.92 -18.03 46.21
C THR A 45 44.89 -18.54 45.14
N PRO A 46 45.74 -17.69 44.54
CA PRO A 46 46.70 -18.16 43.54
C PRO A 46 47.75 -19.14 44.08
N GLU A 47 47.91 -19.25 45.41
CA GLU A 47 48.90 -20.13 46.05
C GLU A 47 48.48 -21.60 46.10
N GLY A 48 47.20 -21.92 45.88
CA GLY A 48 46.72 -23.29 45.65
C GLY A 48 46.46 -23.63 44.18
N SER A 49 46.69 -22.68 43.27
CA SER A 49 46.42 -22.83 41.84
C SER A 49 47.49 -23.73 41.17
N PRO A 50 47.12 -24.73 40.36
CA PRO A 50 45.75 -25.09 39.95
C PRO A 50 45.04 -25.97 40.99
N TYR A 51 43.77 -25.66 41.27
CA TYR A 51 42.89 -26.53 42.04
C TYR A 51 42.40 -27.67 41.16
N ILE A 52 42.55 -28.93 41.61
CA ILE A 52 42.15 -30.12 40.85
C ILE A 52 40.92 -30.74 41.52
N VAL A 53 39.77 -30.65 40.86
CA VAL A 53 38.49 -31.20 41.34
C VAL A 53 38.44 -32.70 41.04
N THR A 54 38.60 -33.51 42.10
CA THR A 54 38.67 -34.98 42.03
C THR A 54 37.32 -35.65 42.29
N SER A 55 36.37 -34.93 42.87
CA SER A 55 34.97 -35.31 43.07
C SER A 55 34.10 -34.05 43.21
N ASP A 56 32.78 -34.17 43.04
CA ASP A 56 31.81 -33.05 43.12
C ASP A 56 32.07 -32.13 44.32
N ILE A 57 32.22 -30.83 44.04
CA ILE A 57 32.25 -29.77 45.06
C ILE A 57 30.80 -29.36 45.35
N ILE A 58 30.33 -29.50 46.59
CA ILE A 58 28.94 -29.19 46.96
C ILE A 58 28.91 -28.17 48.09
N VAL A 59 28.60 -26.91 47.79
CA VAL A 59 28.58 -25.82 48.78
C VAL A 59 27.16 -25.65 49.32
N THR A 60 26.99 -25.78 50.64
CA THR A 60 25.67 -25.79 51.30
C THR A 60 25.68 -24.96 52.61
N ASN A 61 24.56 -24.96 53.35
CA ASN A 61 24.46 -24.31 54.67
C ASN A 61 24.79 -22.80 54.69
N CYS A 62 24.52 -22.10 53.58
CA CYS A 62 24.91 -20.69 53.36
C CYS A 62 26.43 -20.44 53.45
N ALA A 63 27.25 -21.48 53.26
CA ALA A 63 28.69 -21.32 53.09
C ALA A 63 29.01 -20.56 51.80
N THR A 64 30.03 -19.71 51.86
CA THR A 64 30.60 -19.00 50.72
C THR A 64 31.92 -19.65 50.32
N LEU A 65 32.05 -20.06 49.06
CA LEU A 65 33.35 -20.29 48.43
C LEU A 65 33.79 -18.97 47.78
N THR A 66 34.84 -18.37 48.34
CA THR A 66 35.51 -17.21 47.74
C THR A 66 36.67 -17.68 46.89
N ILE A 67 36.75 -17.19 45.65
CA ILE A 67 37.90 -17.44 44.76
C ILE A 67 38.42 -16.06 44.34
N THR A 68 39.68 -15.77 44.64
CA THR A 68 40.29 -14.46 44.38
C THR A 68 41.64 -14.60 43.68
N THR A 69 41.92 -13.69 42.76
CA THR A 69 43.23 -13.57 42.11
C THR A 69 44.23 -12.74 42.92
N SER A 70 43.81 -12.11 44.02
CA SER A 70 44.69 -11.43 44.96
C SER A 70 45.56 -12.42 45.74
N LYS A 71 46.85 -12.14 45.86
CA LYS A 71 47.78 -12.95 46.67
C LYS A 71 47.80 -12.47 48.13
N PRO A 72 47.95 -13.38 49.11
CA PRO A 72 48.46 -13.01 50.43
C PRO A 72 49.76 -12.19 50.30
N GLY A 73 49.88 -11.11 51.07
CA GLY A 73 51.03 -10.19 50.96
C GLY A 73 50.99 -9.20 49.78
N GLY A 74 50.08 -9.35 48.82
CA GLY A 74 49.79 -8.36 47.77
C GLY A 74 50.20 -8.76 46.35
N GLY A 75 49.65 -8.02 45.38
CA GLY A 75 49.71 -8.36 43.96
C GLY A 75 48.66 -9.41 43.56
N GLU A 76 48.65 -9.77 42.28
CA GLU A 76 47.68 -10.70 41.69
C GLU A 76 48.35 -11.85 40.91
N ALA A 77 47.60 -12.92 40.66
CA ALA A 77 47.86 -13.96 39.65
C ALA A 77 46.55 -14.71 39.30
N PRO A 78 46.41 -15.33 38.13
CA PRO A 78 45.22 -16.09 37.77
C PRO A 78 45.04 -17.34 38.65
N VAL A 79 43.79 -17.70 38.94
CA VAL A 79 43.42 -18.97 39.59
C VAL A 79 42.85 -19.91 38.55
N VAL A 80 43.36 -21.14 38.49
CA VAL A 80 42.85 -22.18 37.60
C VAL A 80 42.20 -23.28 38.44
N VAL A 81 40.97 -23.66 38.07
CA VAL A 81 40.20 -24.78 38.62
C VAL A 81 40.01 -25.79 37.50
N LYS A 82 40.54 -26.99 37.67
CA LYS A 82 40.53 -28.07 36.68
C LYS A 82 39.67 -29.22 37.14
N PHE A 83 38.72 -29.64 36.32
CA PHE A 83 37.78 -30.71 36.65
C PHE A 83 38.14 -32.04 36.00
N ASN A 84 38.16 -33.12 36.77
CA ASN A 84 38.14 -34.46 36.19
C ASN A 84 36.81 -34.71 35.45
N PRO A 85 36.77 -35.54 34.39
CA PRO A 85 35.52 -35.84 33.69
C PRO A 85 34.48 -36.47 34.62
N GLY A 86 33.22 -36.04 34.51
CA GLY A 86 32.14 -36.46 35.42
C GLY A 86 32.25 -35.90 36.84
N THR A 87 32.86 -34.72 37.01
CA THR A 87 32.78 -33.92 38.25
C THR A 87 32.31 -32.49 37.96
N GLY A 88 31.64 -31.87 38.93
CA GLY A 88 31.15 -30.49 38.81
C GLY A 88 31.24 -29.68 40.10
N MET A 89 30.67 -28.49 40.06
CA MET A 89 30.51 -27.59 41.21
C MET A 89 29.03 -27.28 41.42
N ARG A 90 28.48 -27.56 42.60
CA ARG A 90 27.07 -27.32 42.93
C ARG A 90 26.93 -26.42 44.15
N PHE A 91 26.19 -25.33 44.00
CA PHE A 91 25.82 -24.41 45.06
C PHE A 91 24.36 -24.66 45.44
N GLY A 92 24.13 -25.12 46.66
CA GLY A 92 22.82 -25.55 47.16
C GLY A 92 22.52 -27.05 46.99
N SER A 93 21.48 -27.53 47.66
CA SER A 93 21.11 -28.95 47.67
C SER A 93 20.38 -29.40 46.40
N GLY A 94 20.45 -30.70 46.10
CA GLY A 94 19.67 -31.33 45.03
C GLY A 94 18.17 -31.52 45.36
N SER A 95 17.73 -31.23 46.60
CA SER A 95 16.37 -31.52 47.07
C SER A 95 15.46 -30.28 47.01
N THR A 96 14.30 -30.42 46.38
CA THR A 96 13.21 -29.43 46.40
C THR A 96 12.55 -29.30 47.79
N TYR A 97 12.52 -30.38 48.57
CA TYR A 97 11.88 -30.43 49.89
C TYR A 97 12.80 -29.94 51.02
N GLN A 98 14.10 -30.16 50.90
CA GLN A 98 15.12 -29.71 51.85
C GLN A 98 16.15 -28.84 51.12
N LYS A 99 15.72 -27.62 50.77
CA LYS A 99 16.56 -26.61 50.13
C LYS A 99 17.67 -26.20 51.09
N GLN A 100 18.90 -26.33 50.62
CA GLN A 100 20.08 -25.70 51.20
C GLN A 100 20.67 -24.77 50.14
N TYR A 101 21.39 -23.76 50.59
CA TYR A 101 21.96 -22.71 49.75
C TYR A 101 23.48 -22.70 49.88
N GLY A 102 24.18 -22.30 48.83
CA GLY A 102 25.62 -22.03 48.84
C GLY A 102 25.91 -20.79 47.99
N ILE A 103 27.01 -20.10 48.26
CA ILE A 103 27.37 -18.85 47.57
C ILE A 103 28.72 -19.00 46.87
N LEU A 104 28.82 -18.55 45.63
CA LEU A 104 30.10 -18.34 44.94
C LEU A 104 30.44 -16.85 44.93
N ASN A 105 31.65 -16.52 45.36
CA ASN A 105 32.24 -15.19 45.24
C ASN A 105 33.55 -15.30 44.46
N ALA A 106 33.45 -15.41 43.13
CA ALA A 106 34.60 -15.55 42.23
C ALA A 106 34.93 -14.19 41.59
N GLN A 107 36.02 -13.55 42.03
CA GLN A 107 36.43 -12.23 41.54
C GLN A 107 37.88 -12.26 41.04
N GLY A 108 38.03 -12.28 39.72
CA GLY A 108 39.27 -12.00 39.01
C GLY A 108 39.40 -10.53 38.60
N SER A 109 40.42 -10.22 37.81
CA SER A 109 40.66 -8.92 37.19
C SER A 109 40.86 -9.03 35.67
N GLN A 110 40.89 -7.90 34.96
CA GLN A 110 41.12 -7.86 33.51
C GLN A 110 42.46 -8.48 33.09
N SER A 111 43.47 -8.45 33.97
CA SER A 111 44.79 -9.02 33.72
C SER A 111 44.97 -10.44 34.28
N ASN A 112 44.11 -10.84 35.22
CA ASN A 112 44.19 -12.12 35.93
C ASN A 112 42.78 -12.73 36.03
N SER A 113 42.44 -13.62 35.10
CA SER A 113 41.14 -14.31 35.13
C SER A 113 41.12 -15.46 36.14
N ILE A 114 39.93 -15.84 36.59
CA ILE A 114 39.67 -17.14 37.22
C ILE A 114 39.21 -18.09 36.10
N ILE A 115 39.85 -19.25 35.95
CA ILE A 115 39.61 -20.17 34.82
C ILE A 115 39.06 -21.50 35.33
N PHE A 116 37.83 -21.83 34.97
CA PHE A 116 37.19 -23.12 35.21
C PHE A 116 37.24 -23.93 33.91
N THR A 117 37.99 -25.02 33.90
CA THR A 117 38.31 -25.78 32.67
C THR A 117 38.46 -27.27 32.95
N THR A 118 38.53 -28.09 31.90
CA THR A 118 38.79 -29.53 32.03
C THR A 118 40.22 -29.82 32.51
N ASN A 119 40.38 -30.86 33.33
CA ASN A 119 41.70 -31.39 33.69
C ASN A 119 42.29 -32.29 32.59
N VAL A 120 41.44 -32.82 31.69
CA VAL A 120 41.82 -33.75 30.63
C VAL A 120 41.48 -33.14 29.26
N PRO A 121 42.47 -32.75 28.44
CA PRO A 121 42.22 -32.14 27.14
C PRO A 121 41.29 -32.97 26.25
N GLY A 122 40.29 -32.33 25.65
CA GLY A 122 39.29 -32.98 24.81
C GLY A 122 38.19 -33.76 25.57
N GLN A 123 38.22 -33.78 26.90
CA GLN A 123 37.13 -34.26 27.75
C GLN A 123 36.39 -33.09 28.39
N TYR A 124 35.15 -33.33 28.78
CA TYR A 124 34.27 -32.34 29.38
C TYR A 124 33.97 -32.65 30.86
N TRP A 125 33.49 -31.65 31.59
CA TRP A 125 33.10 -31.73 33.01
C TRP A 125 31.66 -31.24 33.22
N ASP A 126 31.07 -31.47 34.39
CA ASP A 126 29.61 -31.40 34.55
C ASP A 126 29.03 -29.98 34.72
N GLY A 127 29.90 -28.96 34.68
CA GLY A 127 29.54 -27.55 34.78
C GLY A 127 29.38 -27.03 36.22
N ILE A 128 29.14 -25.72 36.34
CA ILE A 128 28.75 -25.09 37.60
C ILE A 128 27.21 -25.03 37.67
N GLN A 129 26.63 -25.52 38.76
CA GLN A 129 25.18 -25.53 39.01
C GLN A 129 24.84 -24.68 40.24
N PHE A 130 24.01 -23.65 40.08
CA PHE A 130 23.40 -22.93 41.21
C PHE A 130 21.96 -23.40 41.40
N ARG A 131 21.60 -23.83 42.61
CA ARG A 131 20.25 -24.28 42.97
C ARG A 131 19.70 -23.44 44.11
N TRP A 132 18.50 -22.89 43.88
CA TRP A 132 17.75 -22.04 44.79
C TRP A 132 18.38 -20.67 45.04
N ASN A 133 17.54 -19.68 45.33
CA ASN A 133 17.96 -18.30 45.53
C ASN A 133 18.42 -18.06 46.98
N SER A 134 19.71 -17.82 47.19
CA SER A 134 20.30 -17.52 48.51
C SER A 134 19.81 -16.21 49.12
N SER A 135 19.38 -15.24 48.30
CA SER A 135 19.07 -13.86 48.70
C SER A 135 17.82 -13.72 49.59
N GLN A 136 17.08 -14.80 49.86
CA GLN A 136 15.91 -14.80 50.74
C GLN A 136 16.08 -15.60 52.03
N GLN A 137 17.15 -16.39 52.19
CA GLN A 137 17.33 -17.26 53.37
C GLN A 137 18.75 -17.27 53.97
N CYS A 138 19.78 -16.79 53.25
CA CYS A 138 21.10 -16.60 53.84
C CYS A 138 21.22 -15.21 54.46
N SER A 139 21.79 -15.12 55.67
CA SER A 139 21.96 -13.85 56.39
C SER A 139 22.75 -12.84 55.57
N GLY A 140 22.26 -11.60 55.49
CA GLY A 140 22.83 -10.54 54.65
C GLY A 140 22.45 -10.64 53.16
N ASN A 141 21.59 -11.59 52.79
CA ASN A 141 21.07 -11.82 51.43
C ASN A 141 22.16 -11.89 50.33
N PRO A 142 23.28 -12.63 50.53
CA PRO A 142 24.39 -12.66 49.59
C PRO A 142 23.98 -13.21 48.22
N LEU A 143 24.24 -12.43 47.17
CA LEU A 143 24.18 -12.82 45.76
C LEU A 143 25.47 -13.54 45.35
N SER A 144 25.38 -14.58 44.51
CA SER A 144 26.57 -15.19 43.92
C SER A 144 27.09 -14.35 42.74
N ILE A 145 28.40 -14.11 42.70
CA ILE A 145 29.06 -13.21 41.74
C ILE A 145 30.20 -13.95 41.06
N MET A 146 30.28 -13.82 39.74
CA MET A 146 31.43 -14.21 38.92
C MET A 146 31.90 -13.00 38.12
N LYS A 147 33.17 -12.62 38.28
CA LYS A 147 33.77 -11.46 37.62
C LYS A 147 35.12 -11.81 37.01
N TYR A 148 35.33 -11.43 35.74
CA TYR A 148 36.51 -11.80 34.95
C TYR A 148 36.82 -13.32 35.00
N CYS A 149 35.77 -14.14 34.93
CA CYS A 149 35.88 -15.60 34.92
C CYS A 149 35.82 -16.16 33.50
N ILE A 150 36.64 -17.16 33.19
CA ILE A 150 36.54 -18.00 31.98
C ILE A 150 35.98 -19.35 32.41
N ILE A 151 34.92 -19.82 31.75
CA ILE A 151 34.28 -21.10 32.00
C ILE A 151 34.23 -21.84 30.67
N GLU A 152 34.89 -23.01 30.60
CA GLU A 152 35.09 -23.72 29.34
C GLU A 152 35.13 -25.25 29.48
N TYR A 153 34.75 -25.94 28.41
CA TYR A 153 34.69 -27.41 28.35
C TYR A 153 33.79 -28.07 29.41
N GLY A 154 32.82 -27.34 29.95
CA GLY A 154 31.79 -27.86 30.85
C GLY A 154 30.51 -28.29 30.11
N GLY A 155 29.58 -28.89 30.86
CA GLY A 155 28.25 -29.27 30.39
C GLY A 155 28.04 -30.75 30.06
N THR A 156 28.69 -31.71 30.73
CA THR A 156 28.30 -33.15 30.64
C THR A 156 27.25 -33.59 31.67
N GLY A 157 26.84 -32.71 32.59
CA GLY A 157 26.03 -33.06 33.75
C GLY A 157 24.63 -33.60 33.43
N ASP A 158 24.14 -34.45 34.34
CA ASP A 158 22.85 -35.15 34.24
C ASP A 158 21.64 -34.25 33.94
N ALA A 159 21.00 -34.53 32.80
CA ALA A 159 19.83 -33.83 32.28
C ALA A 159 18.57 -33.95 33.17
N THR A 160 18.51 -34.93 34.08
CA THR A 160 17.32 -35.26 34.90
C THR A 160 16.82 -34.07 35.75
N TYR A 161 17.69 -33.10 36.06
CA TYR A 161 17.32 -31.89 36.80
C TYR A 161 17.76 -30.58 36.14
N GLY A 162 18.15 -30.59 34.86
CA GLY A 162 18.57 -29.37 34.17
C GLY A 162 19.38 -29.57 32.90
N GLY A 163 19.29 -28.63 31.97
CA GLY A 163 20.02 -28.69 30.71
C GLY A 163 21.54 -28.66 30.93
N PRO A 164 22.32 -29.52 30.25
CA PRO A 164 23.77 -29.49 30.32
C PRO A 164 24.34 -28.14 29.84
N ALA A 165 25.23 -27.54 30.65
CA ALA A 165 25.86 -26.27 30.31
C ALA A 165 27.19 -26.04 31.06
N ASN A 166 28.01 -25.12 30.54
CA ASN A 166 29.15 -24.54 31.29
C ASN A 166 28.68 -23.98 32.66
N LEU A 167 27.56 -23.25 32.66
CA LEU A 167 26.93 -22.67 33.85
C LEU A 167 25.41 -22.89 33.80
N SER A 168 24.83 -23.38 34.89
CA SER A 168 23.39 -23.68 35.03
C SER A 168 22.78 -23.01 36.26
N LEU A 169 21.66 -22.30 36.08
CA LEU A 169 20.94 -21.57 37.13
C LEU A 169 19.52 -22.16 37.32
N PHE A 170 19.24 -22.70 38.52
CA PHE A 170 18.00 -23.40 38.84
C PHE A 170 17.22 -22.68 39.94
N SER A 171 16.26 -21.82 39.55
CA SER A 171 15.56 -20.92 40.48
C SER A 171 16.55 -20.15 41.38
N ALA A 172 17.61 -19.62 40.77
CA ALA A 172 18.76 -19.01 41.42
C ALA A 172 19.25 -17.76 40.67
N ASP A 173 19.79 -16.80 41.42
CA ASP A 173 20.30 -15.53 40.90
C ASP A 173 21.83 -15.49 40.99
N VAL A 174 22.47 -15.15 39.87
CA VAL A 174 23.93 -14.99 39.74
C VAL A 174 24.20 -13.74 38.90
N ARG A 175 25.25 -12.99 39.25
CA ARG A 175 25.74 -11.84 38.49
C ARG A 175 27.05 -12.20 37.78
N LEU A 176 27.04 -12.13 36.45
CA LEU A 176 28.19 -12.35 35.58
C LEU A 176 28.68 -11.01 35.04
N GLU A 177 29.93 -10.66 35.32
CA GLU A 177 30.58 -9.45 34.80
C GLU A 177 31.88 -9.79 34.06
N HIS A 178 32.01 -9.35 32.81
CA HIS A 178 33.23 -9.56 32.01
C HIS A 178 33.68 -11.03 31.93
N CYS A 179 32.74 -11.97 31.96
CA CYS A 179 33.00 -13.40 31.93
C CYS A 179 32.98 -13.95 30.50
N THR A 180 33.74 -15.02 30.25
CA THR A 180 33.72 -15.78 28.99
C THR A 180 33.17 -17.18 29.24
N LEU A 181 32.07 -17.54 28.58
CA LEU A 181 31.45 -18.87 28.63
C LEU A 181 31.58 -19.51 27.24
N ARG A 182 32.48 -20.49 27.09
CA ARG A 182 32.84 -21.00 25.75
C ARG A 182 33.03 -22.51 25.66
N ALA A 183 32.92 -23.06 24.46
CA ALA A 183 33.22 -24.47 24.19
C ALA A 183 32.51 -25.45 25.14
N SER A 184 31.26 -25.17 25.53
CA SER A 184 30.44 -26.16 26.25
C SER A 184 30.11 -27.35 25.35
N PHE A 185 29.95 -28.52 25.96
CA PHE A 185 29.37 -29.71 25.34
C PHE A 185 27.94 -29.49 24.83
N HIS A 186 27.22 -28.52 25.41
CA HIS A 186 25.85 -28.17 25.06
C HIS A 186 25.67 -26.65 25.19
N ASP A 187 25.06 -26.10 26.25
CA ASP A 187 24.79 -24.66 26.36
C ASP A 187 25.91 -23.86 27.05
N GLY A 188 26.09 -22.60 26.66
CA GLY A 188 26.92 -21.65 27.40
C GLY A 188 26.35 -21.39 28.79
N LEU A 189 25.12 -20.88 28.86
CA LEU A 189 24.37 -20.59 30.08
C LEU A 189 22.98 -21.18 30.02
N TYR A 190 22.65 -22.10 30.92
CA TYR A 190 21.30 -22.64 31.11
C TYR A 190 20.59 -21.95 32.28
N VAL A 191 19.37 -21.46 32.10
CA VAL A 191 18.56 -20.78 33.11
C VAL A 191 17.17 -21.39 33.16
N ALA A 192 16.81 -22.06 34.26
CA ALA A 192 15.50 -22.68 34.38
C ALA A 192 14.85 -22.55 35.75
N ARG A 193 13.51 -22.56 35.75
CA ARG A 193 12.72 -22.62 36.96
C ARG A 193 12.63 -24.06 37.48
N ALA A 194 13.24 -24.31 38.64
CA ALA A 194 13.16 -25.58 39.35
C ALA A 194 12.11 -25.59 40.49
N ASP A 195 11.61 -24.41 40.90
CA ASP A 195 10.50 -24.26 41.86
C ASP A 195 9.49 -23.22 41.35
N SER A 196 8.19 -23.52 41.40
CA SER A 196 7.14 -22.66 40.84
C SER A 196 7.06 -21.27 41.48
N ASN A 197 7.58 -21.08 42.70
CA ASN A 197 7.50 -19.86 43.48
C ASN A 197 8.79 -19.02 43.45
N ILE A 198 9.88 -19.55 42.91
CA ILE A 198 11.20 -18.89 42.90
C ILE A 198 11.61 -18.54 41.47
N SER A 199 11.64 -17.23 41.19
CA SER A 199 12.10 -16.64 39.93
C SER A 199 13.61 -16.84 39.68
N CYS A 200 14.03 -16.65 38.43
CA CYS A 200 15.43 -16.52 38.02
C CYS A 200 15.63 -15.12 37.42
N LEU A 201 16.43 -14.29 38.08
CA LEU A 201 16.67 -12.87 37.78
C LEU A 201 18.17 -12.56 37.64
N GLY A 202 18.97 -13.57 37.26
CA GLY A 202 20.41 -13.42 37.04
C GLY A 202 20.76 -12.36 35.99
N SER A 203 21.97 -11.82 36.07
CA SER A 203 22.43 -10.71 35.21
C SER A 203 23.71 -11.08 34.46
N VAL A 204 23.74 -10.76 33.17
CA VAL A 204 24.84 -11.05 32.24
C VAL A 204 25.32 -9.74 31.62
N ILE A 205 26.48 -9.25 32.06
CA ILE A 205 26.93 -7.89 31.78
C ILE A 205 28.35 -7.90 31.20
N SER A 206 28.52 -7.26 30.03
CA SER A 206 29.83 -7.13 29.36
C SER A 206 30.52 -8.49 29.08
N CYS A 207 29.77 -9.57 28.88
CA CYS A 207 30.29 -10.93 28.76
C CYS A 207 30.53 -11.36 27.30
N LEU A 208 31.19 -12.49 27.12
CA LEU A 208 31.35 -13.19 25.84
C LEU A 208 30.84 -14.63 25.98
N ILE A 209 29.85 -15.03 25.19
CA ILE A 209 29.25 -16.36 25.23
C ILE A 209 29.36 -16.98 23.84
N THR A 210 30.37 -17.84 23.65
CA THR A 210 30.84 -18.16 22.29
C THR A 210 31.28 -19.60 22.05
N GLY A 211 31.00 -20.13 20.86
CA GLY A 211 31.48 -21.46 20.45
C GLY A 211 30.91 -22.62 21.28
N ASN A 212 29.70 -22.48 21.84
CA ASN A 212 29.02 -23.56 22.55
C ASN A 212 28.23 -24.43 21.56
N ASN A 213 28.16 -25.73 21.81
CA ASN A 213 27.65 -26.71 20.84
C ASN A 213 26.13 -26.55 20.51
N GLU A 214 25.34 -26.04 21.45
CA GLU A 214 23.90 -25.84 21.31
C GLU A 214 23.54 -24.35 21.35
N HIS A 215 23.15 -23.80 22.50
CA HIS A 215 22.76 -22.39 22.62
C HIS A 215 23.82 -21.57 23.37
N GLY A 216 23.88 -20.26 23.07
CA GLY A 216 24.62 -19.32 23.91
C GLY A 216 23.98 -19.22 25.29
N ILE A 217 22.70 -18.83 25.33
CA ILE A 217 21.87 -18.86 26.55
C ILE A 217 20.58 -19.64 26.24
N ASN A 218 20.27 -20.63 27.06
CA ASN A 218 19.03 -21.40 27.04
C ASN A 218 18.18 -21.05 28.27
N ILE A 219 16.94 -20.60 28.06
CA ILE A 219 16.03 -20.13 29.12
C ILE A 219 14.75 -20.96 29.07
N TYR A 220 14.48 -21.72 30.13
CA TYR A 220 13.45 -22.76 30.13
C TYR A 220 12.47 -22.72 31.31
N THR A 221 11.17 -22.90 31.04
CA THR A 221 10.14 -23.07 32.09
C THR A 221 9.17 -24.22 31.80
N THR A 222 9.06 -25.16 32.75
CA THR A 222 8.20 -26.36 32.65
C THR A 222 6.73 -26.13 33.03
N SER A 223 6.42 -25.03 33.72
CA SER A 223 5.14 -24.82 34.42
C SER A 223 4.60 -23.41 34.24
N THR A 224 3.30 -23.25 34.52
CA THR A 224 2.51 -22.00 34.40
C THR A 224 2.41 -21.19 35.70
N GLY A 225 3.06 -21.62 36.79
CA GLY A 225 2.97 -20.94 38.10
C GLY A 225 3.61 -19.55 38.14
N ASN A 226 3.46 -18.83 39.26
CA ASN A 226 3.72 -17.38 39.37
C ASN A 226 5.19 -16.93 39.19
N GLY A 227 6.18 -17.76 39.51
CA GLY A 227 7.60 -17.43 39.30
C GLY A 227 7.97 -17.20 37.83
N ALA A 228 9.01 -16.39 37.59
CA ALA A 228 9.41 -15.93 36.26
C ALA A 228 10.90 -16.15 35.97
N CYS A 229 11.26 -16.38 34.71
CA CYS A 229 12.67 -16.47 34.27
C CYS A 229 12.98 -15.27 33.38
N PHE A 230 13.38 -14.16 34.02
CA PHE A 230 13.61 -12.85 33.41
C PHE A 230 15.05 -12.36 33.68
N PRO A 231 16.11 -13.10 33.28
CA PRO A 231 17.47 -12.60 33.42
C PRO A 231 17.69 -11.34 32.56
N SER A 232 18.62 -10.47 32.96
CA SER A 232 19.04 -9.32 32.16
C SER A 232 20.35 -9.60 31.41
N ILE A 233 20.42 -9.16 30.15
CA ILE A 233 21.58 -9.33 29.27
C ILE A 233 21.91 -7.97 28.63
N GLU A 234 23.10 -7.44 28.92
CA GLU A 234 23.56 -6.13 28.43
C GLU A 234 25.02 -6.18 27.96
N ARG A 235 25.32 -5.42 26.90
CA ARG A 235 26.68 -5.20 26.37
C ARG A 235 27.49 -6.48 26.14
N THR A 236 26.79 -7.59 25.89
CA THR A 236 27.31 -8.95 25.83
C THR A 236 27.36 -9.42 24.39
N GLU A 237 28.46 -10.05 23.99
CA GLU A 237 28.56 -10.72 22.68
C GLU A 237 28.18 -12.19 22.83
N ILE A 238 27.26 -12.65 21.97
CA ILE A 238 26.75 -14.02 21.93
C ILE A 238 26.94 -14.53 20.50
N SER A 239 27.99 -15.32 20.28
CA SER A 239 28.52 -15.56 18.93
C SER A 239 28.96 -17.00 18.68
N LEU A 240 28.93 -17.47 17.42
CA LEU A 240 29.48 -18.77 17.03
C LEU A 240 28.88 -19.99 17.78
N ASN A 241 27.69 -19.87 18.37
CA ASN A 241 27.02 -20.99 19.04
C ASN A 241 26.29 -21.87 18.01
N GLY A 242 26.29 -23.18 18.20
CA GLY A 242 25.88 -24.17 17.18
C GLY A 242 24.41 -24.07 16.73
N LYS A 243 23.55 -23.44 17.52
CA LYS A 243 22.18 -23.06 17.13
C LYS A 243 21.90 -21.59 17.49
N TYR A 244 21.26 -21.32 18.63
CA TYR A 244 20.71 -19.98 18.92
C TYR A 244 21.64 -19.14 19.80
N GLY A 245 21.60 -17.83 19.64
CA GLY A 245 22.20 -16.90 20.59
C GLY A 245 21.48 -16.96 21.94
N ILE A 246 20.21 -16.56 22.00
CA ILE A 246 19.31 -16.83 23.14
C ILE A 246 18.11 -17.67 22.67
N TYR A 247 17.86 -18.78 23.35
CA TYR A 247 16.73 -19.66 23.13
C TYR A 247 15.77 -19.63 24.33
N CYS A 248 14.55 -19.13 24.14
CA CYS A 248 13.49 -19.19 25.14
C CYS A 248 12.49 -20.32 24.83
N ALA A 249 12.13 -21.10 25.85
CA ALA A 249 11.09 -22.13 25.75
C ALA A 249 10.28 -22.30 27.05
N GLY A 250 8.97 -22.49 26.93
CA GLY A 250 8.06 -22.59 28.08
C GLY A 250 7.02 -21.46 28.09
N TYR A 251 6.56 -21.05 29.26
CA TYR A 251 5.49 -20.05 29.42
C TYR A 251 5.98 -18.69 29.95
N ASN A 252 6.91 -18.67 30.91
CA ASN A 252 7.33 -17.45 31.61
C ASN A 252 8.80 -17.09 31.35
N THR A 253 9.24 -17.23 30.10
CA THR A 253 10.62 -16.99 29.63
C THR A 253 10.69 -15.68 28.84
N ASN A 254 10.91 -14.58 29.55
CA ASN A 254 10.97 -13.23 28.96
C ASN A 254 12.19 -12.43 29.48
N PRO A 255 13.41 -12.76 29.01
CA PRO A 255 14.63 -12.05 29.38
C PRO A 255 14.55 -10.57 29.02
N LEU A 256 15.25 -9.73 29.80
CA LEU A 256 15.50 -8.35 29.42
C LEU A 256 16.77 -8.30 28.58
N VAL A 257 16.63 -8.22 27.25
CA VAL A 257 17.75 -8.02 26.33
C VAL A 257 17.97 -6.52 26.18
N GLY A 258 18.75 -5.94 27.10
CA GLY A 258 19.04 -4.51 27.13
C GLY A 258 20.02 -4.07 26.03
N ALA A 259 20.58 -2.87 26.18
CA ALA A 259 21.39 -2.22 25.15
C ALA A 259 22.74 -2.91 24.87
N GLY A 260 23.29 -2.66 23.68
CA GLY A 260 24.66 -2.95 23.27
C GLY A 260 25.03 -4.44 23.07
N ASN A 261 24.07 -5.37 23.01
CA ASN A 261 24.41 -6.78 22.75
C ASN A 261 24.71 -7.03 21.27
N ARG A 262 25.50 -8.08 21.02
CA ARG A 262 26.02 -8.44 19.70
C ARG A 262 25.76 -9.91 19.42
N PHE A 263 24.88 -10.21 18.48
CA PHE A 263 24.49 -11.58 18.11
C PHE A 263 25.07 -11.95 16.76
N LEU A 264 26.16 -12.72 16.76
CA LEU A 264 27.02 -12.89 15.59
C LEU A 264 27.22 -14.36 15.20
N GLU A 265 26.97 -14.72 13.96
CA GLU A 265 27.42 -16.02 13.41
C GLU A 265 26.96 -17.27 14.20
N ASN A 266 25.75 -17.22 14.79
CA ASN A 266 25.14 -18.40 15.44
C ASN A 266 24.40 -19.27 14.40
N GLY A 267 24.45 -20.60 14.54
CA GLY A 267 23.95 -21.61 13.59
C GLY A 267 22.42 -21.77 13.48
N ALA A 268 21.65 -20.78 13.92
CA ALA A 268 20.19 -20.70 13.81
C ALA A 268 19.78 -19.21 13.95
N TYR A 269 18.74 -18.90 14.73
CA TYR A 269 18.33 -17.53 15.01
C TYR A 269 19.18 -16.91 16.14
N PRO A 270 19.57 -15.62 16.05
CA PRO A 270 20.21 -14.92 17.16
C PRO A 270 19.34 -14.89 18.43
N LEU A 271 18.02 -14.77 18.26
CA LEU A 271 17.03 -14.72 19.33
C LEU A 271 15.82 -15.58 18.98
N ARG A 272 15.35 -16.34 19.97
CA ARG A 272 14.00 -16.89 20.04
C ARG A 272 13.35 -16.45 21.34
N ILE A 273 12.26 -15.70 21.26
CA ILE A 273 11.60 -15.06 22.41
C ILE A 273 10.06 -15.10 22.30
N LEU A 274 9.36 -14.65 23.34
CA LEU A 274 7.90 -14.46 23.34
C LEU A 274 7.49 -13.14 22.65
N ALA A 275 6.27 -13.08 22.13
CA ALA A 275 5.68 -11.89 21.51
C ALA A 275 5.60 -10.64 22.41
N ILE A 276 5.63 -10.83 23.73
CA ILE A 276 5.68 -9.79 24.75
C ILE A 276 7.12 -9.27 24.93
N MET A 277 7.65 -8.61 23.89
CA MET A 277 9.08 -8.33 23.77
C MET A 277 9.62 -7.39 24.86
N ARG A 278 10.84 -7.70 25.30
CA ARG A 278 11.68 -6.91 26.21
C ARG A 278 13.11 -6.84 25.65
N ILE A 279 13.21 -6.35 24.41
CA ILE A 279 14.48 -6.07 23.72
C ILE A 279 14.59 -4.55 23.57
N ASP A 280 15.57 -3.94 24.24
CA ASP A 280 15.73 -2.48 24.33
C ASP A 280 17.11 -2.04 23.81
N GLY A 281 17.19 -0.86 23.19
CA GLY A 281 18.46 -0.22 22.83
C GLY A 281 19.11 -0.71 21.52
N ASP A 282 20.41 -0.50 21.39
CA ASP A 282 21.21 -0.64 20.17
C ASP A 282 21.73 -2.06 19.90
N ASN A 283 20.86 -3.07 20.04
CA ASN A 283 21.23 -4.47 19.79
C ASN A 283 21.56 -4.73 18.31
N THR A 284 22.64 -5.48 18.07
CA THR A 284 23.15 -5.76 16.72
C THR A 284 23.12 -7.25 16.38
N PHE A 285 22.76 -7.57 15.14
CA PHE A 285 22.54 -8.92 14.65
C PHE A 285 23.26 -9.06 13.30
N ALA A 286 24.19 -10.01 13.14
CA ALA A 286 24.91 -10.20 11.88
C ALA A 286 25.38 -11.65 11.66
N GLY A 287 25.37 -12.12 10.41
CA GLY A 287 25.98 -13.39 10.01
C GLY A 287 25.36 -14.67 10.58
N ASN A 288 24.25 -14.59 11.32
CA ASN A 288 23.57 -15.78 11.85
C ASN A 288 22.87 -16.54 10.71
N ASP A 289 22.88 -17.87 10.77
CA ASP A 289 22.30 -18.74 9.72
C ASP A 289 20.83 -18.44 9.43
N GLN A 290 20.10 -17.96 10.45
CA GLN A 290 18.79 -17.35 10.28
C GLN A 290 18.82 -15.90 10.79
N GLN A 291 19.07 -14.97 9.87
CA GLN A 291 19.18 -13.54 10.13
C GLN A 291 17.78 -12.88 10.35
N ALA A 292 17.13 -13.25 11.46
CA ALA A 292 15.79 -12.82 11.88
C ALA A 292 15.63 -13.00 13.41
N ILE A 293 14.60 -12.41 14.02
CA ILE A 293 14.20 -12.74 15.40
C ILE A 293 13.04 -13.73 15.33
N GLU A 294 13.18 -14.91 15.94
CA GLU A 294 12.09 -15.88 16.06
C GLU A 294 11.17 -15.52 17.24
N VAL A 295 9.87 -15.48 16.98
CA VAL A 295 8.85 -15.03 17.92
C VAL A 295 7.83 -16.14 18.13
N ILE A 296 7.75 -16.63 19.36
CA ILE A 296 6.67 -17.51 19.80
C ILE A 296 5.45 -16.62 20.02
N GLY A 297 4.47 -16.66 19.10
CA GLY A 297 3.26 -15.85 19.20
C GLY A 297 2.41 -16.32 20.38
N ARG A 298 2.19 -15.43 21.35
CA ARG A 298 1.39 -15.67 22.57
C ARG A 298 0.73 -14.39 23.06
N ASP A 299 0.02 -14.52 24.17
CA ASP A 299 -0.60 -13.46 24.96
C ASP A 299 0.40 -12.38 25.41
N ILE A 300 0.18 -11.15 24.94
CA ILE A 300 0.84 -9.92 25.37
C ILE A 300 0.02 -9.34 26.53
N PHE A 301 0.56 -9.44 27.75
CA PHE A 301 -0.15 -9.07 28.99
C PHE A 301 0.33 -7.75 29.65
N GLU A 302 1.21 -7.02 28.97
CA GLU A 302 1.67 -5.65 29.27
C GLU A 302 2.00 -4.93 27.94
N ASN A 303 2.21 -3.60 27.97
CA ASN A 303 2.55 -2.87 26.73
C ASN A 303 3.96 -3.24 26.25
N THR A 304 4.13 -3.41 24.93
CA THR A 304 5.41 -3.79 24.31
C THR A 304 5.61 -3.08 22.97
N THR A 305 6.88 -2.90 22.59
CA THR A 305 7.30 -2.34 21.31
C THR A 305 8.15 -3.36 20.56
N TRP A 306 7.84 -3.57 19.28
CA TRP A 306 8.66 -4.34 18.35
C TRP A 306 9.50 -3.35 17.55
N HIS A 307 10.78 -3.29 17.88
CA HIS A 307 11.74 -2.30 17.36
C HIS A 307 12.34 -2.72 16.02
N ASN A 308 12.72 -1.74 15.19
CA ASN A 308 13.32 -2.03 13.88
C ASN A 308 14.85 -2.22 13.97
N PHE A 309 15.27 -3.45 14.29
CA PHE A 309 16.69 -3.85 14.30
C PHE A 309 17.30 -4.11 12.91
N GLY A 310 16.61 -3.74 11.81
CA GLY A 310 17.07 -4.01 10.44
C GLY A 310 16.97 -5.47 9.99
N ILE A 311 16.37 -6.34 10.82
CA ILE A 311 16.09 -7.75 10.53
C ILE A 311 14.61 -8.06 10.76
N PRO A 312 14.01 -9.02 10.03
CA PRO A 312 12.59 -9.36 10.20
C PRO A 312 12.33 -10.14 11.49
N TYR A 313 11.10 -10.01 11.99
CA TYR A 313 10.50 -10.93 12.96
C TYR A 313 9.83 -12.10 12.22
N ILE A 314 9.91 -13.30 12.79
CA ILE A 314 9.20 -14.49 12.31
C ILE A 314 8.35 -15.09 13.42
N VAL A 315 7.03 -14.96 13.29
CA VAL A 315 6.02 -15.41 14.25
C VAL A 315 5.63 -16.86 13.99
N ARG A 316 5.76 -17.72 15.02
CA ARG A 316 5.56 -19.17 14.94
C ARG A 316 4.77 -19.73 16.14
N GLU A 317 4.49 -21.03 16.04
CA GLU A 317 3.80 -21.92 17.01
C GLU A 317 2.34 -21.59 17.27
N THR A 318 2.06 -20.39 17.78
CA THR A 318 0.72 -19.93 18.17
C THR A 318 0.56 -18.46 17.82
N ASP A 319 -0.67 -17.96 17.91
CA ASP A 319 -1.02 -16.60 17.49
C ASP A 319 -0.51 -15.55 18.48
N VAL A 320 -0.09 -14.39 17.98
CA VAL A 320 0.07 -13.22 18.85
C VAL A 320 -1.31 -12.79 19.30
N LYS A 321 -1.51 -12.66 20.61
CA LYS A 321 -2.80 -12.28 21.19
C LYS A 321 -2.61 -11.07 22.10
N ILE A 322 -3.56 -10.14 22.09
CA ILE A 322 -3.65 -9.07 23.08
C ILE A 322 -4.98 -9.27 23.82
N PRO A 323 -5.00 -10.13 24.87
CA PRO A 323 -6.21 -10.68 25.48
C PRO A 323 -6.79 -9.77 26.58
N ASP A 324 -7.79 -10.29 27.30
CA ASP A 324 -8.39 -9.65 28.47
C ASP A 324 -7.38 -9.17 29.51
N LYS A 325 -7.67 -7.99 30.07
CA LYS A 325 -7.18 -7.59 31.38
C LYS A 325 -8.11 -6.51 31.93
N GLU A 326 -8.97 -6.88 32.88
CA GLU A 326 -9.92 -5.97 33.51
C GLU A 326 -9.23 -4.67 33.98
N GLY A 327 -9.74 -3.53 33.49
CA GLY A 327 -9.19 -2.21 33.80
C GLY A 327 -7.85 -1.85 33.13
N LYS A 328 -7.34 -2.63 32.16
CA LYS A 328 -6.10 -2.32 31.42
C LYS A 328 -6.23 -2.51 29.91
N THR A 329 -6.17 -1.41 29.16
CA THR A 329 -5.98 -1.42 27.71
C THR A 329 -4.52 -1.72 27.38
N LEU A 330 -4.26 -2.73 26.57
CA LEU A 330 -2.91 -3.18 26.21
C LEU A 330 -2.55 -2.81 24.77
N THR A 331 -1.31 -2.36 24.55
CA THR A 331 -0.84 -1.83 23.26
C THR A 331 0.41 -2.57 22.77
N LEU A 332 0.34 -3.10 21.54
CA LEU A 332 1.50 -3.47 20.74
C LEU A 332 1.86 -2.29 19.83
N THR A 333 3.04 -1.72 19.99
CA THR A 333 3.61 -0.73 19.05
C THR A 333 4.63 -1.41 18.14
N ILE A 334 4.63 -1.04 16.86
CA ILE A 334 5.59 -1.55 15.87
C ILE A 334 6.26 -0.34 15.19
N GLU A 335 7.60 -0.33 15.14
CA GLU A 335 8.35 0.78 14.57
C GLU A 335 8.37 0.79 13.03
N PRO A 336 8.53 1.97 12.38
CA PRO A 336 8.65 2.09 10.93
C PRO A 336 9.70 1.17 10.31
N GLY A 337 9.35 0.54 9.19
CA GLY A 337 10.23 -0.34 8.42
C GLY A 337 10.37 -1.76 8.99
N THR A 338 9.68 -2.07 10.09
CA THR A 338 9.68 -3.42 10.66
C THR A 338 8.98 -4.40 9.71
N ILE A 339 9.63 -5.54 9.45
CA ILE A 339 9.06 -6.64 8.66
C ILE A 339 8.68 -7.77 9.63
N ILE A 340 7.40 -8.16 9.60
CA ILE A 340 6.85 -9.27 10.39
C ILE A 340 6.35 -10.34 9.43
N LYS A 341 6.89 -11.55 9.59
CA LYS A 341 6.49 -12.73 8.83
C LYS A 341 5.75 -13.70 9.74
N PHE A 342 4.67 -14.29 9.27
CA PHE A 342 3.89 -15.28 10.02
C PHE A 342 3.97 -16.66 9.35
N ASP A 343 4.10 -17.71 10.16
CA ASP A 343 3.88 -19.09 9.69
C ASP A 343 2.45 -19.28 9.15
N PRO A 344 2.22 -20.26 8.25
CA PRO A 344 0.91 -20.43 7.62
C PRO A 344 -0.21 -20.65 8.64
N GLY A 345 -1.30 -19.89 8.49
CA GLY A 345 -2.40 -19.86 9.44
C GLY A 345 -2.09 -19.33 10.84
N ILE A 346 -0.96 -18.66 11.11
CA ILE A 346 -0.71 -17.96 12.39
C ILE A 346 -1.17 -16.49 12.30
N GLY A 347 -1.80 -15.96 13.35
CA GLY A 347 -2.43 -14.63 13.32
C GLY A 347 -1.97 -13.61 14.36
N LEU A 348 -2.49 -12.38 14.18
CA LEU A 348 -2.42 -11.28 15.15
C LEU A 348 -3.84 -10.95 15.62
N ASN A 349 -4.18 -11.37 16.84
CA ASN A 349 -5.52 -11.29 17.41
C ASN A 349 -5.59 -10.22 18.51
N LEU A 350 -6.55 -9.30 18.40
CA LEU A 350 -6.60 -8.04 19.15
C LEU A 350 -7.96 -7.91 19.87
N GLY A 351 -7.95 -8.01 21.20
CA GLY A 351 -9.17 -8.15 22.00
C GLY A 351 -9.68 -9.60 22.05
N GLY A 352 -10.95 -9.77 22.44
CA GLY A 352 -11.57 -11.06 22.70
C GLY A 352 -12.76 -10.96 23.66
N GLY A 353 -13.18 -12.10 24.21
CA GLY A 353 -14.06 -12.17 25.37
C GLY A 353 -15.43 -12.80 25.13
N SER A 354 -16.47 -12.15 25.65
CA SER A 354 -17.86 -12.58 25.52
C SER A 354 -18.81 -11.38 25.59
N THR A 355 -20.10 -11.60 25.38
CA THR A 355 -21.15 -10.56 25.43
C THR A 355 -21.15 -9.74 26.74
N TYR A 356 -20.62 -10.32 27.83
CA TYR A 356 -20.54 -9.71 29.16
C TYR A 356 -19.16 -9.13 29.52
N HIS A 357 -18.11 -9.51 28.79
CA HIS A 357 -16.72 -9.08 29.01
C HIS A 357 -16.10 -8.64 27.66
N LYS A 358 -16.12 -7.33 27.39
CA LYS A 358 -15.59 -6.73 26.16
C LYS A 358 -14.13 -6.28 26.38
N GLN A 359 -13.19 -6.87 25.65
CA GLN A 359 -11.75 -6.85 25.98
C GLN A 359 -10.93 -5.94 25.06
N TRP A 360 -9.80 -5.40 25.54
CA TRP A 360 -9.18 -4.18 24.98
C TRP A 360 -7.72 -4.35 24.53
N GLY A 361 -7.53 -4.71 23.26
CA GLY A 361 -6.25 -4.64 22.57
C GLY A 361 -6.14 -3.43 21.63
N ILE A 362 -4.94 -2.85 21.51
CA ILE A 362 -4.56 -1.82 20.53
C ILE A 362 -3.38 -2.31 19.69
N LEU A 363 -3.48 -2.15 18.37
CA LEU A 363 -2.35 -2.23 17.45
C LEU A 363 -1.95 -0.83 16.98
N ASN A 364 -0.73 -0.41 17.32
CA ASN A 364 -0.15 0.86 16.91
C ASN A 364 0.94 0.61 15.86
N ALA A 365 0.52 0.43 14.60
CA ALA A 365 1.41 0.23 13.45
C ALA A 365 1.42 1.49 12.58
N GLN A 366 2.46 2.32 12.75
CA GLN A 366 2.62 3.57 12.02
C GLN A 366 4.00 3.63 11.37
N GLY A 367 4.07 3.21 10.10
CA GLY A 367 5.27 3.31 9.27
C GLY A 367 5.45 4.69 8.63
N THR A 368 6.34 4.76 7.65
CA THR A 368 6.49 5.91 6.74
C THR A 368 6.55 5.43 5.29
N LYS A 369 6.44 6.33 4.31
CA LYS A 369 6.58 6.00 2.89
C LYS A 369 7.92 5.30 2.57
N GLN A 370 8.99 5.72 3.24
CA GLN A 370 10.35 5.18 3.07
C GLN A 370 10.57 3.90 3.88
N GLN A 371 9.85 3.74 4.98
CA GLN A 371 9.95 2.63 5.92
C GLN A 371 8.54 2.12 6.29
N PRO A 372 7.85 1.45 5.36
CA PRO A 372 6.53 0.89 5.63
C PRO A 372 6.66 -0.32 6.57
N ILE A 373 5.64 -0.55 7.40
CA ILE A 373 5.56 -1.77 8.23
C ILE A 373 4.95 -2.89 7.38
N ILE A 374 5.60 -4.05 7.31
CA ILE A 374 5.18 -5.14 6.41
C ILE A 374 4.72 -6.34 7.24
N PHE A 375 3.48 -6.78 7.04
CA PHE A 375 2.90 -8.01 7.57
C PHE A 375 2.69 -9.00 6.41
N THR A 376 3.41 -10.12 6.39
CA THR A 376 3.43 -11.07 5.26
C THR A 376 3.61 -12.52 5.72
N SER A 377 3.48 -13.50 4.82
CA SER A 377 3.78 -14.91 5.17
C SER A 377 5.28 -15.19 5.11
N VAL A 378 5.76 -16.19 5.86
CA VAL A 378 7.12 -16.74 5.69
C VAL A 378 7.37 -17.37 4.32
N ALA A 379 6.32 -17.89 3.67
CA ALA A 379 6.44 -18.79 2.52
C ALA A 379 5.60 -18.29 1.32
N PRO A 380 6.23 -18.04 0.15
CA PRO A 380 5.51 -17.61 -1.04
C PRO A 380 4.40 -18.61 -1.45
N GLY A 381 3.18 -18.12 -1.67
CA GLY A 381 2.03 -18.95 -2.03
C GLY A 381 1.42 -19.74 -0.86
N ARG A 382 1.89 -19.50 0.38
CA ARG A 382 1.15 -19.79 1.62
C ARG A 382 0.61 -18.50 2.20
N TYR A 383 -0.39 -18.62 3.05
CA TYR A 383 -1.04 -17.47 3.64
C TYR A 383 -1.05 -17.59 5.17
N TRP A 384 -0.99 -16.45 5.85
CA TRP A 384 -1.16 -16.36 7.29
C TRP A 384 -2.62 -15.99 7.64
N ASP A 385 -2.97 -16.11 8.92
CA ASP A 385 -4.36 -15.99 9.41
C ASP A 385 -4.93 -14.61 9.06
N GLY A 386 -4.31 -13.54 9.58
CA GLY A 386 -4.66 -12.14 9.33
C GLY A 386 -4.49 -11.27 10.59
N ILE A 387 -4.95 -10.01 10.49
CA ILE A 387 -5.08 -9.10 11.65
C ILE A 387 -6.54 -9.06 12.07
N THR A 388 -6.87 -9.66 13.22
CA THR A 388 -8.24 -9.83 13.68
C THR A 388 -8.52 -8.99 14.92
N PHE A 389 -9.35 -7.95 14.78
CA PHE A 389 -9.93 -7.21 15.89
C PHE A 389 -11.22 -7.90 16.32
N THR A 390 -11.33 -8.34 17.59
CA THR A 390 -12.52 -9.03 18.12
C THR A 390 -13.07 -8.34 19.37
N TRP A 391 -14.36 -7.99 19.37
CA TRP A 391 -15.10 -7.37 20.50
C TRP A 391 -14.43 -6.13 21.14
N SER A 392 -13.49 -5.49 20.43
CA SER A 392 -12.60 -4.45 20.97
C SER A 392 -13.11 -3.03 20.71
N PRO A 393 -13.75 -2.34 21.68
CA PRO A 393 -14.03 -0.91 21.55
C PRO A 393 -12.74 -0.07 21.53
N SER A 394 -11.64 -0.52 22.16
CA SER A 394 -10.36 0.18 22.14
C SER A 394 -9.68 0.19 20.76
N ALA A 395 -10.21 -0.53 19.77
CA ALA A 395 -9.78 -0.42 18.38
C ALA A 395 -9.90 1.03 17.83
N GLU A 396 -10.66 1.90 18.48
CA GLU A 396 -10.63 3.37 18.33
C GLU A 396 -9.22 3.99 18.32
N ASN A 397 -8.28 3.41 19.05
CA ASN A 397 -6.88 3.85 19.11
C ASN A 397 -5.94 3.01 18.23
N SER A 398 -6.44 1.98 17.54
CA SER A 398 -5.63 1.17 16.64
C SER A 398 -5.39 1.90 15.31
N ARG A 399 -4.17 1.80 14.80
CA ARG A 399 -3.69 2.53 13.63
C ARG A 399 -2.94 1.56 12.72
N LEU A 400 -3.33 1.55 11.45
CA LEU A 400 -2.54 1.00 10.36
C LEU A 400 -2.24 2.17 9.41
N ASN A 401 -1.07 2.78 9.57
CA ASN A 401 -0.60 3.88 8.73
C ASN A 401 0.70 3.47 8.04
N TYR A 402 0.83 3.69 6.74
CA TYR A 402 1.99 3.23 5.94
C TYR A 402 2.34 1.75 6.17
N CYS A 403 1.31 0.90 6.18
CA CYS A 403 1.46 -0.54 6.32
C CYS A 403 1.33 -1.24 4.95
N ILE A 404 1.91 -2.44 4.84
CA ILE A 404 1.63 -3.39 3.78
C ILE A 404 1.15 -4.67 4.46
N VAL A 405 -0.10 -5.08 4.20
CA VAL A 405 -0.66 -6.35 4.66
C VAL A 405 -0.86 -7.22 3.42
N GLU A 406 -0.16 -8.35 3.36
CA GLU A 406 -0.16 -9.21 2.18
C GLU A 406 -0.07 -10.70 2.50
N SER A 407 -0.49 -11.54 1.54
CA SER A 407 -0.49 -13.00 1.68
C SER A 407 -1.20 -13.48 2.96
N ALA A 408 -2.35 -12.89 3.28
CA ALA A 408 -3.13 -13.15 4.50
C ALA A 408 -4.54 -13.72 4.17
N GLY A 409 -5.34 -14.03 5.21
CA GLY A 409 -6.71 -14.52 5.07
C GLY A 409 -6.83 -16.05 4.94
N GLU A 410 -5.94 -16.81 5.59
CA GLU A 410 -6.01 -18.27 5.70
C GLU A 410 -6.23 -18.69 7.15
N HIS A 411 -7.48 -18.66 7.61
CA HIS A 411 -7.78 -19.10 8.98
C HIS A 411 -7.56 -20.61 9.17
N LYS A 412 -7.17 -20.97 10.39
CA LYS A 412 -7.02 -22.36 10.83
C LYS A 412 -8.34 -23.12 10.66
N GLU A 413 -8.26 -24.35 10.15
CA GLU A 413 -9.44 -25.21 9.90
C GLU A 413 -10.31 -25.43 11.15
N GLN A 414 -9.73 -25.36 12.36
CA GLN A 414 -10.45 -25.45 13.64
C GLN A 414 -11.42 -24.27 13.89
N TYR A 415 -11.25 -23.16 13.17
CA TYR A 415 -12.11 -21.97 13.20
C TYR A 415 -12.74 -21.69 11.82
N SER A 416 -12.99 -22.72 11.01
CA SER A 416 -13.44 -22.66 9.59
C SER A 416 -14.87 -22.12 9.35
N ASN A 417 -15.26 -21.07 10.08
CA ASN A 417 -16.31 -20.15 9.66
C ASN A 417 -15.72 -19.16 8.64
N SER A 418 -16.17 -19.24 7.39
CA SER A 418 -15.78 -18.35 6.27
C SER A 418 -16.08 -16.84 6.49
N HIS A 419 -16.77 -16.54 7.60
CA HIS A 419 -17.01 -15.22 8.16
C HIS A 419 -15.74 -14.49 8.64
N LEU A 420 -14.61 -15.18 8.77
CA LEU A 420 -13.35 -14.54 9.17
C LEU A 420 -12.37 -14.32 8.00
N ASP A 421 -12.33 -15.18 6.97
CA ASP A 421 -11.28 -15.18 5.93
C ASP A 421 -11.07 -13.81 5.23
N ALA A 422 -10.10 -13.02 5.71
CA ALA A 422 -9.65 -11.75 5.13
C ALA A 422 -8.26 -11.35 5.68
N ALA A 423 -7.56 -10.42 5.02
CA ALA A 423 -6.28 -9.92 5.54
C ALA A 423 -6.42 -9.08 6.82
N VAL A 424 -7.51 -8.31 6.95
CA VAL A 424 -7.88 -7.58 8.16
C VAL A 424 -9.35 -7.81 8.48
N VAL A 425 -9.64 -8.22 9.72
CA VAL A 425 -10.98 -8.62 10.17
C VAL A 425 -11.42 -7.75 11.33
N PHE A 426 -12.64 -7.22 11.24
CA PHE A 426 -13.35 -6.54 12.31
C PHE A 426 -14.55 -7.40 12.71
N ASN A 427 -14.34 -8.19 13.77
CA ASN A 427 -15.27 -9.18 14.30
C ASN A 427 -16.00 -8.61 15.52
N GLU A 428 -17.31 -8.42 15.38
CA GLU A 428 -18.26 -7.91 16.38
C GLU A 428 -18.01 -6.47 16.89
N CYS A 429 -16.93 -5.82 16.44
CA CYS A 429 -16.62 -4.42 16.71
C CYS A 429 -16.49 -3.59 15.42
N LEU A 430 -17.18 -2.45 15.36
CA LEU A 430 -16.71 -1.31 14.59
C LEU A 430 -16.07 -0.32 15.56
N PRO A 431 -14.77 0.01 15.41
CA PRO A 431 -14.17 1.12 16.14
C PRO A 431 -14.81 2.45 15.71
N SER A 432 -14.97 3.40 16.63
CA SER A 432 -15.46 4.76 16.30
C SER A 432 -14.37 5.70 15.77
N ALA A 433 -13.10 5.28 15.82
CA ALA A 433 -11.95 6.12 15.45
C ALA A 433 -10.72 5.35 14.90
N ALA A 434 -10.84 4.07 14.51
CA ALA A 434 -9.71 3.40 13.84
C ALA A 434 -9.50 4.03 12.47
N THR A 435 -8.23 4.33 12.17
CA THR A 435 -7.81 4.80 10.85
C THR A 435 -6.89 3.77 10.21
N ILE A 436 -7.32 3.27 9.05
CA ILE A 436 -6.45 2.56 8.10
C ILE A 436 -6.17 3.55 6.99
N GLN A 437 -4.92 4.01 6.88
CA GLN A 437 -4.53 5.11 6.01
C GLN A 437 -3.20 4.83 5.32
N ASN A 438 -3.01 5.34 4.10
CA ASN A 438 -1.75 5.25 3.34
C ASN A 438 -1.22 3.80 3.23
N THR A 439 -2.12 2.80 3.27
CA THR A 439 -1.80 1.39 3.54
C THR A 439 -2.19 0.52 2.34
N THR A 440 -1.37 -0.49 2.04
CA THR A 440 -1.62 -1.44 0.94
C THR A 440 -2.13 -2.76 1.49
N ILE A 441 -3.25 -3.26 0.98
CA ILE A 441 -3.83 -4.56 1.36
C ILE A 441 -4.04 -5.39 0.09
N ARG A 442 -3.20 -6.41 -0.10
CA ARG A 442 -3.04 -7.09 -1.40
C ARG A 442 -2.78 -8.59 -1.28
N TYR A 443 -3.06 -9.32 -2.35
CA TYR A 443 -2.76 -10.75 -2.45
C TYR A 443 -3.34 -11.58 -1.29
N SER A 444 -4.52 -11.21 -0.79
CA SER A 444 -5.25 -11.97 0.23
C SER A 444 -5.85 -13.24 -0.38
N LYS A 445 -5.85 -14.36 0.36
CA LYS A 445 -6.48 -15.64 -0.06
C LYS A 445 -7.99 -15.51 -0.26
N SER A 446 -8.59 -14.53 0.38
CA SER A 446 -10.02 -14.23 0.40
C SER A 446 -10.20 -12.71 0.25
N ASP A 447 -10.73 -12.02 1.25
CA ASP A 447 -11.01 -10.59 1.23
C ASP A 447 -9.84 -9.73 1.73
N GLY A 448 -9.80 -8.45 1.35
CA GLY A 448 -8.87 -7.45 1.91
C GLY A 448 -9.28 -7.06 3.33
N ILE A 449 -10.39 -6.34 3.48
CA ILE A 449 -11.00 -6.00 4.79
C ILE A 449 -12.40 -6.62 4.90
N LYS A 450 -12.71 -7.23 6.06
CA LYS A 450 -14.03 -7.78 6.37
C LYS A 450 -14.60 -7.24 7.69
N PHE A 451 -15.86 -6.81 7.68
CA PHE A 451 -16.64 -6.48 8.88
C PHE A 451 -17.76 -7.51 9.09
N TYR A 452 -17.80 -8.14 10.26
CA TYR A 452 -18.74 -9.21 10.63
C TYR A 452 -19.31 -8.99 12.03
N GLY A 453 -20.61 -9.21 12.24
CA GLY A 453 -21.30 -9.11 13.54
C GLY A 453 -21.29 -7.72 14.20
N VAL A 454 -20.91 -6.66 13.48
CA VAL A 454 -20.42 -5.42 14.13
C VAL A 454 -21.51 -4.58 14.80
N ASN A 455 -21.23 -4.16 16.03
CA ASN A 455 -21.97 -3.10 16.71
C ASN A 455 -21.83 -1.75 15.96
N PRO A 456 -22.80 -0.82 16.04
CA PRO A 456 -22.74 0.44 15.29
C PRO A 456 -21.60 1.36 15.76
N GLY A 457 -20.64 1.61 14.87
CA GLY A 457 -19.51 2.53 15.04
C GLY A 457 -19.03 3.12 13.71
N SER A 458 -18.07 4.04 13.75
CA SER A 458 -17.58 4.81 12.58
C SER A 458 -16.09 4.62 12.33
N ALA A 459 -15.71 3.77 11.36
CA ALA A 459 -14.32 3.63 10.94
C ALA A 459 -14.01 4.48 9.70
N SER A 460 -12.75 4.85 9.51
CA SER A 460 -12.27 5.59 8.34
C SER A 460 -11.12 4.85 7.67
N ILE A 461 -11.34 4.48 6.41
CA ILE A 461 -10.39 3.81 5.53
C ILE A 461 -10.20 4.75 4.34
N ARG A 462 -9.05 5.40 4.23
CA ARG A 462 -8.78 6.43 3.20
C ARG A 462 -7.34 6.29 2.70
N THR A 463 -7.04 6.78 1.51
CA THR A 463 -5.69 6.75 0.89
C THR A 463 -5.03 5.36 0.87
N CYS A 464 -5.81 4.29 0.86
CA CYS A 464 -5.32 2.91 0.83
C CYS A 464 -5.38 2.31 -0.58
N ASN A 465 -4.46 1.38 -0.85
CA ASN A 465 -4.38 0.65 -2.12
C ASN A 465 -4.80 -0.80 -1.91
N PHE A 466 -5.88 -1.21 -2.58
CA PHE A 466 -6.33 -2.60 -2.59
C PHE A 466 -6.14 -3.19 -3.99
N TYR A 467 -5.54 -4.38 -4.08
CA TYR A 467 -5.44 -5.10 -5.37
C TYR A 467 -5.06 -6.57 -5.23
N GLY A 468 -5.53 -7.39 -6.17
CA GLY A 468 -5.15 -8.80 -6.25
C GLY A 468 -5.63 -9.64 -5.06
N ASN A 469 -6.62 -9.14 -4.31
CA ASN A 469 -7.35 -9.92 -3.32
C ASN A 469 -8.27 -10.92 -4.07
N ALA A 470 -8.49 -12.11 -3.51
CA ALA A 470 -9.18 -13.17 -4.24
C ALA A 470 -10.69 -12.96 -4.39
N LEU A 471 -11.33 -12.30 -3.40
CA LEU A 471 -12.76 -12.03 -3.37
C LEU A 471 -13.05 -10.52 -3.41
N TYR A 472 -13.31 -9.86 -2.27
CA TYR A 472 -13.60 -8.43 -2.19
C TYR A 472 -12.41 -7.64 -1.64
N ASP A 473 -12.23 -6.39 -2.09
CA ASP A 473 -11.24 -5.50 -1.46
C ASP A 473 -11.70 -5.04 -0.07
N LEU A 474 -13.01 -4.75 0.09
CA LEU A 474 -13.66 -4.46 1.36
C LEU A 474 -15.12 -4.94 1.35
N ILE A 475 -15.51 -5.72 2.37
CA ILE A 475 -16.90 -6.17 2.59
C ILE A 475 -17.38 -5.86 4.02
N ASP A 476 -18.57 -5.26 4.13
CA ASP A 476 -19.36 -5.19 5.37
C ASP A 476 -20.64 -6.02 5.24
N GLN A 477 -20.80 -7.05 6.07
CA GLN A 477 -21.95 -7.95 6.03
C GLN A 477 -23.16 -7.43 6.83
N ASN A 478 -23.02 -6.32 7.56
CA ASN A 478 -23.98 -5.84 8.56
C ASN A 478 -24.73 -4.58 8.13
N ASN A 479 -24.45 -4.07 6.93
CA ASN A 479 -25.08 -2.90 6.32
C ASN A 479 -24.98 -1.62 7.18
N ASN A 480 -23.79 -1.33 7.75
CA ASN A 480 -23.60 -0.10 8.50
C ASN A 480 -23.31 1.10 7.57
N LYS A 481 -24.00 2.22 7.83
CA LYS A 481 -23.99 3.46 7.03
C LYS A 481 -22.91 4.47 7.45
N THR A 482 -22.12 4.16 8.49
CA THR A 482 -21.09 5.06 9.05
C THR A 482 -19.66 4.66 8.72
N LEU A 483 -19.44 3.75 7.75
CA LEU A 483 -18.11 3.42 7.24
C LEU A 483 -17.70 4.36 6.09
N ASP A 484 -16.70 5.21 6.33
CA ASP A 484 -16.08 6.05 5.29
C ASP A 484 -14.92 5.29 4.64
N ALA A 485 -15.11 4.94 3.38
CA ALA A 485 -14.13 4.26 2.53
C ALA A 485 -13.76 5.12 1.29
N THR A 486 -13.91 6.45 1.37
CA THR A 486 -13.60 7.35 0.24
C THR A 486 -12.09 7.57 0.05
N LEU A 487 -11.70 7.91 -1.18
CA LEU A 487 -10.32 8.15 -1.60
C LEU A 487 -9.37 6.95 -1.43
N ASN A 488 -9.86 5.73 -1.68
CA ASN A 488 -9.04 4.53 -1.83
C ASN A 488 -8.93 4.13 -3.30
N PHE A 489 -7.86 3.41 -3.65
CA PHE A 489 -7.71 2.73 -4.93
C PHE A 489 -8.22 1.29 -4.84
N TRP A 490 -9.06 0.89 -5.80
CA TRP A 490 -9.75 -0.39 -5.83
C TRP A 490 -9.36 -1.18 -7.08
N GLY A 491 -8.32 -2.01 -6.99
CA GLY A 491 -7.71 -2.73 -8.10
C GLY A 491 -8.18 -4.17 -8.29
N THR A 492 -9.04 -4.71 -7.42
CA THR A 492 -9.67 -6.04 -7.60
C THR A 492 -11.00 -5.91 -8.35
N PRO A 493 -11.41 -6.87 -9.21
CA PRO A 493 -12.67 -6.78 -9.97
C PRO A 493 -13.96 -6.62 -9.15
N ASN A 494 -13.94 -6.89 -7.84
CA ASN A 494 -15.06 -6.68 -6.92
C ASN A 494 -14.82 -5.47 -5.97
N GLY A 495 -14.00 -4.50 -6.40
CA GLY A 495 -13.81 -3.20 -5.76
C GLY A 495 -14.95 -2.22 -6.07
N ALA A 496 -14.69 -0.91 -6.00
CA ALA A 496 -15.66 0.09 -6.47
C ALA A 496 -15.70 0.07 -8.01
N GLY A 497 -16.83 -0.36 -8.58
CA GLY A 497 -16.98 -0.59 -10.02
C GLY A 497 -16.79 0.66 -10.89
N ASP A 498 -16.24 0.45 -12.09
CA ASP A 498 -16.15 1.45 -13.15
C ASP A 498 -17.42 1.48 -14.04
N ASP A 499 -18.28 0.47 -13.94
CA ASP A 499 -19.48 0.26 -14.78
C ASP A 499 -20.76 0.13 -13.92
N VAL A 500 -21.79 0.88 -14.33
CA VAL A 500 -23.16 0.93 -13.75
C VAL A 500 -23.86 -0.43 -13.83
N CYS A 501 -23.43 -1.33 -14.73
CA CYS A 501 -23.98 -2.68 -14.88
C CYS A 501 -23.20 -3.77 -14.14
N SER A 502 -22.15 -3.44 -13.37
CA SER A 502 -21.36 -4.41 -12.62
C SER A 502 -21.91 -4.69 -11.22
N SER A 503 -21.90 -5.96 -10.78
CA SER A 503 -22.19 -6.34 -9.38
C SER A 503 -20.95 -6.17 -8.48
N ALA A 504 -20.13 -5.14 -8.72
CA ALA A 504 -18.91 -4.84 -7.98
C ALA A 504 -19.28 -4.04 -6.72
N VAL A 505 -19.64 -4.76 -5.66
CA VAL A 505 -20.19 -4.17 -4.43
C VAL A 505 -19.14 -4.16 -3.31
N VAL A 506 -18.39 -3.07 -3.21
CA VAL A 506 -18.00 -2.58 -1.86
C VAL A 506 -19.33 -2.35 -1.14
N SER A 507 -19.59 -3.12 -0.08
CA SER A 507 -20.96 -3.43 0.41
C SER A 507 -21.90 -2.22 0.44
N SER A 508 -23.19 -2.42 0.14
CA SER A 508 -24.15 -1.38 -0.28
C SER A 508 -24.37 -0.17 0.66
N THR A 509 -23.82 -0.19 1.88
CA THR A 509 -23.87 0.89 2.86
C THR A 509 -22.53 1.59 3.09
N VAL A 510 -21.45 1.05 2.52
CA VAL A 510 -20.09 1.58 2.63
C VAL A 510 -19.94 2.80 1.72
N ARG A 511 -19.50 3.92 2.29
CA ARG A 511 -19.30 5.16 1.55
C ARG A 511 -17.95 5.12 0.84
N TYR A 512 -17.89 4.50 -0.34
CA TYR A 512 -16.67 4.47 -1.18
C TYR A 512 -16.55 5.66 -2.16
N ASP A 513 -17.64 6.37 -2.45
CA ASP A 513 -17.69 7.43 -3.47
C ASP A 513 -17.42 8.85 -2.89
N PRO A 514 -16.34 9.55 -3.30
CA PRO A 514 -15.46 9.26 -4.45
C PRO A 514 -14.23 8.38 -4.14
N TRP A 515 -13.66 7.77 -5.19
CA TRP A 515 -12.51 6.86 -5.14
C TRP A 515 -11.34 7.31 -6.03
N LEU A 516 -10.18 6.64 -5.91
CA LEU A 516 -8.99 6.85 -6.74
C LEU A 516 -9.01 5.92 -7.96
N GLU A 517 -8.64 6.46 -9.13
CA GLU A 517 -8.49 5.69 -10.38
C GLU A 517 -7.14 4.95 -10.50
N GLU A 518 -6.14 5.40 -9.75
CA GLU A 518 -4.77 4.87 -9.73
C GLU A 518 -4.29 4.72 -8.28
N GLU A 519 -3.23 3.93 -8.06
CA GLU A 519 -2.63 3.76 -6.72
C GLU A 519 -2.25 5.10 -6.09
N PHE A 520 -2.53 5.25 -4.79
CA PHE A 520 -2.26 6.44 -3.99
C PHE A 520 -0.83 6.96 -4.12
N THR A 521 -0.70 8.26 -4.40
CA THR A 521 0.57 8.97 -4.62
C THR A 521 0.92 9.91 -3.47
N GLU A 522 2.21 10.03 -3.15
CA GLU A 522 2.77 10.89 -2.12
C GLU A 522 4.00 11.64 -2.66
N PRO A 523 4.27 12.90 -2.27
CA PRO A 523 3.63 13.68 -1.20
C PRO A 523 2.39 14.47 -1.66
N PHE A 524 2.04 14.37 -2.95
CA PHE A 524 0.98 15.14 -3.56
C PHE A 524 -0.25 14.27 -3.86
N GLN A 525 -1.36 14.64 -3.23
CA GLN A 525 -2.60 13.86 -3.17
C GLN A 525 -3.83 14.78 -3.12
N ILE A 526 -4.97 14.28 -3.59
CA ILE A 526 -6.28 14.88 -3.36
C ILE A 526 -6.76 14.40 -1.99
N THR A 527 -6.92 15.30 -1.01
CA THR A 527 -7.21 14.97 0.39
C THR A 527 -8.71 14.92 0.70
N ALA A 528 -9.50 15.68 -0.07
CA ALA A 528 -10.96 15.67 -0.02
C ALA A 528 -11.54 15.86 -1.43
N ALA A 529 -12.66 15.20 -1.71
CA ALA A 529 -13.48 15.44 -2.90
C ALA A 529 -14.94 15.10 -2.58
N GLY A 530 -15.88 15.75 -3.26
CA GLY A 530 -17.30 15.49 -3.13
C GLY A 530 -18.14 16.36 -4.06
N ALA A 531 -19.36 15.91 -4.37
CA ALA A 531 -20.35 16.65 -5.11
C ALA A 531 -21.66 16.75 -4.31
N ASN A 532 -22.30 17.92 -4.31
CA ASN A 532 -23.57 18.13 -3.62
C ASN A 532 -24.48 19.12 -4.37
N PRO A 533 -25.75 18.76 -4.67
CA PRO A 533 -26.30 17.40 -4.64
C PRO A 533 -25.61 16.49 -5.67
N LYS A 534 -25.60 15.17 -5.44
CA LYS A 534 -25.12 14.18 -6.44
C LYS A 534 -26.15 13.90 -7.55
N GLN A 535 -27.42 14.17 -7.28
CA GLN A 535 -28.52 14.04 -8.24
C GLN A 535 -29.20 15.40 -8.46
N PHE A 536 -29.38 15.81 -9.71
CA PHE A 536 -30.06 17.06 -10.07
C PHE A 536 -30.61 17.03 -11.51
N GLU A 537 -31.61 17.86 -11.80
CA GLU A 537 -32.11 18.08 -13.16
C GLU A 537 -31.22 19.09 -13.91
N PRO A 538 -30.76 18.82 -15.14
CA PRO A 538 -29.98 19.76 -15.94
C PRO A 538 -30.72 21.08 -16.19
N LEU A 539 -29.98 22.18 -16.41
CA LEU A 539 -30.47 23.55 -16.64
C LEU A 539 -31.25 24.20 -15.48
N THR A 540 -32.02 23.40 -14.73
CA THR A 540 -32.93 23.87 -13.67
C THR A 540 -32.31 23.72 -12.28
N GLY A 541 -31.48 22.71 -12.08
CA GLY A 541 -30.64 22.49 -10.91
C GLY A 541 -29.15 22.62 -11.23
N HIS A 542 -28.33 22.35 -10.22
CA HIS A 542 -26.87 22.30 -10.34
C HIS A 542 -26.29 21.37 -9.28
N THR A 543 -25.03 20.99 -9.46
CA THR A 543 -24.18 20.39 -8.42
C THR A 543 -23.01 21.33 -8.10
N SER A 544 -22.60 21.35 -6.84
CA SER A 544 -21.34 21.95 -6.40
C SER A 544 -20.32 20.86 -6.15
N ILE A 545 -19.25 20.82 -6.96
CA ILE A 545 -18.16 19.86 -6.85
C ILE A 545 -16.99 20.53 -6.11
N SER A 546 -16.70 20.07 -4.90
CA SER A 546 -15.68 20.62 -4.01
C SER A 546 -14.53 19.64 -3.84
N PHE A 547 -13.30 20.14 -3.78
CA PHE A 547 -12.11 19.32 -3.53
C PHE A 547 -11.00 20.11 -2.83
N ALA A 548 -10.10 19.37 -2.18
CA ALA A 548 -8.89 19.89 -1.53
C ALA A 548 -7.69 18.98 -1.85
N LEU A 549 -6.50 19.58 -1.88
CA LEU A 549 -5.22 18.98 -2.25
C LEU A 549 -4.22 19.14 -1.09
N SER A 550 -3.25 18.25 -0.96
CA SER A 550 -2.20 18.38 0.08
C SER A 550 -1.25 19.56 -0.14
N GLN A 551 -1.17 20.07 -1.38
CA GLN A 551 -0.29 21.16 -1.80
C GLN A 551 -0.97 22.00 -2.89
N SER A 552 -0.45 23.20 -3.18
CA SER A 552 -0.93 23.99 -4.32
C SER A 552 -0.51 23.35 -5.63
N ALA A 553 -1.41 23.37 -6.62
CA ALA A 553 -1.23 22.69 -7.90
C ALA A 553 -2.05 23.33 -9.03
N THR A 554 -1.72 22.98 -10.26
CA THR A 554 -2.63 23.11 -11.40
C THR A 554 -3.62 21.94 -11.33
N TRP A 555 -4.90 22.21 -11.50
CA TRP A 555 -5.95 21.19 -11.45
C TRP A 555 -6.90 21.27 -12.65
N LYS A 556 -7.50 20.13 -12.97
CA LYS A 556 -8.51 19.96 -14.01
C LYS A 556 -9.68 19.13 -13.46
N LEU A 557 -10.84 19.76 -13.34
CA LEU A 557 -12.11 19.08 -13.11
C LEU A 557 -12.74 18.77 -14.47
N SER A 558 -13.07 17.50 -14.70
CA SER A 558 -13.77 17.02 -15.89
C SER A 558 -15.10 16.38 -15.50
N ILE A 559 -16.15 16.56 -16.30
CA ILE A 559 -17.32 15.68 -16.30
C ILE A 559 -17.14 14.66 -17.41
N VAL A 560 -17.41 13.41 -17.08
CA VAL A 560 -17.11 12.24 -17.90
C VAL A 560 -18.38 11.40 -18.04
N ASN A 561 -18.75 11.02 -19.27
CA ASN A 561 -19.92 10.18 -19.53
C ASN A 561 -19.66 8.70 -19.19
N GLN A 562 -20.67 7.83 -19.37
CA GLN A 562 -20.54 6.38 -19.14
C GLN A 562 -19.50 5.72 -20.05
N GLN A 563 -19.21 6.31 -21.21
CA GLN A 563 -18.24 5.86 -22.20
C GLN A 563 -16.80 6.31 -21.87
N LEU A 564 -16.59 6.95 -20.71
CA LEU A 564 -15.34 7.55 -20.23
C LEU A 564 -14.82 8.73 -21.08
N GLU A 565 -15.71 9.39 -21.83
CA GLU A 565 -15.42 10.57 -22.64
C GLU A 565 -15.67 11.86 -21.85
N THR A 566 -14.77 12.85 -21.95
CA THR A 566 -14.94 14.16 -21.30
C THR A 566 -15.95 15.01 -22.06
N VAL A 567 -17.11 15.27 -21.45
CA VAL A 567 -18.20 16.10 -22.02
C VAL A 567 -18.13 17.56 -21.58
N TRP A 568 -17.45 17.86 -20.49
CA TRP A 568 -17.21 19.21 -19.97
C TRP A 568 -15.93 19.22 -19.13
N SER A 569 -15.18 20.33 -19.09
CA SER A 569 -14.07 20.47 -18.15
C SER A 569 -13.76 21.92 -17.81
N LYS A 570 -13.20 22.14 -16.61
CA LYS A 570 -12.66 23.42 -16.14
C LYS A 570 -11.31 23.20 -15.47
N THR A 571 -10.35 24.08 -15.77
CA THR A 571 -9.03 24.13 -15.12
C THR A 571 -8.93 25.28 -14.14
N GLY A 572 -7.90 25.23 -13.29
CA GLY A 572 -7.50 26.33 -12.42
C GLY A 572 -6.27 25.96 -11.60
N GLU A 573 -5.96 26.79 -10.60
CA GLU A 573 -4.82 26.59 -9.70
C GLU A 573 -5.26 26.69 -8.22
N GLY A 574 -4.39 26.29 -7.29
CA GLY A 574 -4.55 26.45 -5.85
C GLY A 574 -4.53 25.14 -5.06
N THR A 575 -4.87 25.22 -3.77
CA THR A 575 -4.93 24.09 -2.82
C THR A 575 -6.33 23.48 -2.68
N ALA A 576 -7.38 24.20 -3.04
CA ALA A 576 -8.77 23.76 -2.98
C ALA A 576 -9.64 24.55 -3.94
N ASN A 577 -10.80 24.01 -4.33
CA ASN A 577 -11.79 24.76 -5.09
C ASN A 577 -13.22 24.25 -4.86
N THR A 578 -14.20 24.98 -5.38
CA THR A 578 -15.58 24.54 -5.51
C THR A 578 -16.15 25.04 -6.81
N VAL A 579 -16.58 24.12 -7.67
CA VAL A 579 -17.02 24.39 -9.03
C VAL A 579 -18.48 24.02 -9.15
N ILE A 580 -19.31 25.01 -9.48
CA ILE A 580 -20.73 24.82 -9.76
C ILE A 580 -20.88 24.39 -11.22
N TRP A 581 -21.68 23.35 -11.47
CA TRP A 581 -22.01 22.86 -12.81
C TRP A 581 -23.51 22.53 -12.92
N ASN A 582 -24.14 22.90 -14.04
CA ASN A 582 -25.59 22.88 -14.25
C ASN A 582 -26.06 21.80 -15.26
N GLY A 583 -25.24 20.78 -15.51
CA GLY A 583 -25.61 19.66 -16.41
C GLY A 583 -25.38 19.92 -17.90
N VAL A 584 -24.74 21.04 -18.27
CA VAL A 584 -24.49 21.41 -19.67
C VAL A 584 -23.08 21.05 -20.11
N ALA A 585 -22.96 20.35 -21.24
CA ALA A 585 -21.71 19.98 -21.89
C ALA A 585 -21.04 21.15 -22.61
N ALA A 586 -19.76 21.00 -22.98
CA ALA A 586 -18.98 22.06 -23.64
C ALA A 586 -19.51 22.49 -25.01
N ASN A 587 -20.38 21.69 -25.65
CA ASN A 587 -21.07 22.00 -26.89
C ASN A 587 -22.46 22.65 -26.69
N GLY A 588 -22.87 22.96 -25.45
CA GLY A 588 -24.18 23.49 -25.11
C GLY A 588 -25.28 22.43 -24.95
N GLY A 589 -25.00 21.15 -25.25
CA GLY A 589 -25.94 20.05 -25.05
C GLY A 589 -26.16 19.69 -23.57
N VAL A 590 -27.30 19.11 -23.26
CA VAL A 590 -27.61 18.58 -21.92
C VAL A 590 -26.96 17.20 -21.73
N VAL A 591 -26.30 16.99 -20.59
CA VAL A 591 -25.86 15.67 -20.13
C VAL A 591 -27.00 15.06 -19.32
N GLY A 592 -27.46 13.86 -19.69
CA GLY A 592 -28.50 13.11 -18.98
C GLY A 592 -27.99 11.75 -18.51
N GLY A 593 -28.67 11.19 -17.50
CA GLY A 593 -28.34 9.88 -16.91
C GLY A 593 -27.15 9.89 -15.96
N PRO A 594 -26.63 8.70 -15.59
CA PRO A 594 -25.44 8.57 -14.74
C PRO A 594 -24.19 9.09 -15.45
N CYS A 595 -23.39 9.89 -14.75
CA CYS A 595 -22.08 10.33 -15.20
C CYS A 595 -21.11 10.47 -14.02
N PHE A 596 -19.86 10.85 -14.29
CA PHE A 596 -18.84 11.00 -13.26
C PHE A 596 -18.24 12.40 -13.29
N TYR A 597 -17.86 12.90 -12.12
CA TYR A 597 -16.84 13.95 -12.03
C TYR A 597 -15.46 13.30 -11.83
N ARG A 598 -14.44 13.89 -12.44
CA ARG A 598 -13.05 13.43 -12.41
C ARG A 598 -12.12 14.61 -12.12
N ILE A 599 -11.30 14.50 -11.07
CA ILE A 599 -10.37 15.52 -10.64
C ILE A 599 -8.94 15.03 -10.90
N GLU A 600 -8.22 15.77 -11.72
CA GLU A 600 -6.80 15.60 -11.99
C GLU A 600 -6.05 16.81 -11.40
N ALA A 601 -4.84 16.61 -10.87
CA ALA A 601 -3.98 17.71 -10.45
C ALA A 601 -2.50 17.37 -10.59
N GLU A 602 -1.67 18.37 -10.87
CA GLU A 602 -0.22 18.26 -11.01
C GLU A 602 0.51 19.48 -10.43
N ASN A 603 1.68 19.24 -9.82
CA ASN A 603 2.59 20.28 -9.37
C ASN A 603 4.06 19.84 -9.49
N ASN A 604 4.99 20.70 -9.06
CA ASN A 604 6.44 20.46 -9.15
C ASN A 604 6.95 19.21 -8.38
N THR A 605 6.11 18.57 -7.55
CA THR A 605 6.44 17.33 -6.83
C THR A 605 5.85 16.07 -7.49
N GLY A 606 4.94 16.21 -8.45
CA GLY A 606 4.34 15.11 -9.21
C GLY A 606 2.87 15.35 -9.58
N THR A 607 2.23 14.31 -10.12
CA THR A 607 0.79 14.23 -10.37
C THR A 607 0.12 13.53 -9.19
N ALA A 608 -1.06 13.99 -8.77
CA ALA A 608 -1.87 13.29 -7.77
C ALA A 608 -2.71 12.19 -8.43
N ALA A 609 -2.80 11.02 -7.79
CA ALA A 609 -3.70 9.93 -8.17
C ALA A 609 -5.13 10.48 -8.45
N PRO A 610 -5.67 10.34 -9.69
CA PRO A 610 -6.91 11.00 -10.06
C PRO A 610 -8.10 10.49 -9.25
N VAL A 611 -8.99 11.40 -8.85
CA VAL A 611 -10.21 11.06 -8.11
C VAL A 611 -11.42 11.05 -9.03
N ARG A 612 -12.22 9.99 -8.97
CA ARG A 612 -13.52 9.87 -9.65
C ARG A 612 -14.65 9.80 -8.62
N GLY A 613 -15.78 10.43 -8.91
CA GLY A 613 -17.01 10.23 -8.16
C GLY A 613 -18.29 10.37 -8.98
N MET A 614 -19.40 9.86 -8.43
CA MET A 614 -20.65 9.68 -9.16
C MET A 614 -21.57 10.91 -9.15
N LEU A 615 -22.28 11.09 -10.28
CA LEU A 615 -23.41 11.99 -10.46
C LEU A 615 -24.56 11.27 -11.18
N THR A 616 -25.79 11.71 -10.97
CA THR A 616 -26.97 11.22 -11.68
C THR A 616 -27.81 12.39 -12.16
N LEU A 617 -27.87 12.61 -13.47
CA LEU A 617 -28.59 13.74 -14.05
C LEU A 617 -29.94 13.26 -14.59
N GLY A 618 -30.95 14.11 -14.41
CA GLY A 618 -32.27 13.88 -15.01
C GLY A 618 -32.27 14.03 -16.53
N ASN A 619 -33.34 13.52 -17.16
CA ASN A 619 -33.45 13.40 -18.63
C ASN A 619 -34.36 14.46 -19.27
N GLN A 620 -34.86 15.45 -18.52
CA GLN A 620 -35.86 16.39 -19.02
C GLN A 620 -35.23 17.57 -19.79
N THR A 621 -35.20 17.47 -21.13
CA THR A 621 -35.06 18.66 -21.98
C THR A 621 -36.36 19.46 -21.92
N VAL A 622 -36.36 20.59 -21.23
CA VAL A 622 -37.57 21.41 -21.03
C VAL A 622 -37.92 22.26 -22.25
N ALA A 623 -36.92 22.83 -22.92
CA ALA A 623 -37.06 23.65 -24.14
C ALA A 623 -35.90 23.38 -25.10
N ARG A 624 -36.18 23.12 -26.38
CA ARG A 624 -35.21 23.01 -27.48
C ARG A 624 -35.89 23.15 -28.85
N ILE A 625 -35.26 23.86 -29.79
CA ILE A 625 -35.61 23.86 -31.22
C ILE A 625 -34.60 22.97 -31.97
N ASP A 626 -35.10 21.95 -32.68
CA ASP A 626 -34.30 21.04 -33.51
C ASP A 626 -34.22 21.49 -34.97
N GLN A 627 -35.30 22.09 -35.48
CA GLN A 627 -35.36 22.74 -36.80
C GLN A 627 -36.29 23.98 -36.74
N PRO A 628 -36.02 25.03 -37.53
CA PRO A 628 -34.80 25.25 -38.30
C PRO A 628 -33.57 25.41 -37.37
N VAL A 629 -32.37 25.18 -37.91
CA VAL A 629 -31.10 25.49 -37.21
C VAL A 629 -30.66 26.94 -37.46
N SER A 630 -29.81 27.47 -36.59
CA SER A 630 -29.35 28.86 -36.70
C SER A 630 -28.46 29.03 -37.94
N GLY A 631 -28.79 30.02 -38.78
CA GLY A 631 -28.22 30.22 -40.11
C GLY A 631 -29.01 29.58 -41.26
N SER A 632 -30.14 28.90 -40.99
CA SER A 632 -31.01 28.37 -42.06
C SER A 632 -31.55 29.48 -42.97
N LEU A 633 -31.70 29.15 -44.26
CA LEU A 633 -32.25 30.03 -45.29
C LEU A 633 -33.57 29.50 -45.83
N PHE A 634 -34.55 30.39 -46.02
CA PHE A 634 -35.86 30.08 -46.62
C PHE A 634 -36.17 31.02 -47.80
N SER A 635 -37.15 30.67 -48.61
CA SER A 635 -37.70 31.56 -49.65
C SER A 635 -38.90 32.32 -49.09
N PRO A 636 -39.11 33.62 -49.40
CA PRO A 636 -40.31 34.34 -49.01
C PRO A 636 -41.58 33.59 -49.42
N GLY A 637 -42.53 33.46 -48.48
CA GLY A 637 -43.75 32.68 -48.70
C GLY A 637 -43.61 31.16 -48.61
N ALA A 638 -42.43 30.63 -48.23
CA ALA A 638 -42.29 29.24 -47.86
C ALA A 638 -42.95 28.95 -46.49
N THR A 639 -43.49 27.74 -46.33
CA THR A 639 -43.91 27.21 -45.03
C THR A 639 -42.72 26.59 -44.31
N ILE A 640 -42.41 27.04 -43.10
CA ILE A 640 -41.36 26.47 -42.23
C ILE A 640 -42.02 25.61 -41.15
N ILE A 641 -41.64 24.34 -41.06
CA ILE A 641 -41.99 23.48 -39.93
C ILE A 641 -40.93 23.66 -38.84
N ILE A 642 -41.36 24.00 -37.63
CA ILE A 642 -40.50 24.19 -36.46
C ILE A 642 -40.64 22.93 -35.59
N THR A 643 -39.61 22.09 -35.57
CA THR A 643 -39.57 20.87 -34.75
C THR A 643 -38.68 21.06 -33.53
N GLY A 644 -38.97 20.38 -32.44
CA GLY A 644 -38.23 20.56 -31.19
C GLY A 644 -38.80 19.75 -30.03
N THR A 645 -38.41 20.14 -28.82
CA THR A 645 -38.95 19.62 -27.56
C THR A 645 -39.40 20.77 -26.67
N ALA A 646 -40.63 20.69 -26.17
CA ALA A 646 -41.21 21.64 -25.24
C ALA A 646 -41.99 20.87 -24.15
N GLN A 647 -41.61 21.04 -22.89
CA GLN A 647 -42.22 20.37 -21.73
C GLN A 647 -42.73 21.39 -20.71
N PRO A 648 -43.86 22.07 -20.96
CA PRO A 648 -44.45 22.96 -19.98
C PRO A 648 -44.95 22.19 -18.75
N ALA A 649 -44.83 22.81 -17.57
CA ALA A 649 -45.35 22.21 -16.34
C ALA A 649 -46.90 22.15 -16.35
N THR A 650 -47.49 21.30 -15.51
CA THR A 650 -48.95 21.16 -15.39
C THR A 650 -49.65 22.51 -15.20
N GLY A 651 -50.57 22.86 -16.10
CA GLY A 651 -51.27 24.16 -16.09
C GLY A 651 -50.46 25.35 -16.63
N LYS A 652 -49.30 25.10 -17.24
CA LYS A 652 -48.49 26.07 -17.99
C LYS A 652 -48.47 25.71 -19.48
N TYR A 653 -47.79 26.52 -20.28
CA TYR A 653 -47.74 26.41 -21.73
C TYR A 653 -46.33 26.64 -22.28
N TYR A 654 -46.12 26.23 -23.53
CA TYR A 654 -45.05 26.78 -24.37
C TYR A 654 -45.62 27.70 -25.44
N GLU A 655 -44.79 28.59 -25.99
CA GLU A 655 -45.12 29.44 -27.12
C GLU A 655 -43.91 29.56 -28.06
N ILE A 656 -44.15 29.59 -29.38
CA ILE A 656 -43.15 29.98 -30.37
C ILE A 656 -43.41 31.43 -30.79
N LEU A 657 -42.39 32.26 -30.74
CA LEU A 657 -42.39 33.65 -31.15
C LEU A 657 -41.36 33.93 -32.25
N TYR A 658 -41.53 35.02 -32.99
CA TYR A 658 -40.50 35.58 -33.87
C TYR A 658 -40.37 37.09 -33.73
N GLY A 659 -39.28 37.65 -34.22
CA GLY A 659 -39.08 39.10 -34.32
C GLY A 659 -37.99 39.47 -35.34
N SER A 660 -38.10 40.67 -35.90
CA SER A 660 -37.24 41.15 -36.98
C SER A 660 -35.78 41.37 -36.55
N GLY A 661 -34.83 40.95 -37.38
CA GLY A 661 -33.39 41.08 -37.13
C GLY A 661 -32.83 40.05 -36.14
N GLU A 662 -31.52 40.13 -35.87
CA GLU A 662 -30.81 39.21 -34.97
C GLU A 662 -31.12 39.39 -33.48
N ASN A 663 -31.61 40.57 -33.10
CA ASN A 663 -31.90 40.94 -31.71
C ASN A 663 -33.21 41.76 -31.67
N PRO A 664 -34.38 41.11 -31.74
CA PRO A 664 -35.65 41.82 -31.91
C PRO A 664 -36.05 42.65 -30.69
N ALA A 665 -36.39 43.92 -30.92
CA ALA A 665 -36.95 44.81 -29.91
C ALA A 665 -38.43 44.50 -29.57
N SER A 666 -39.11 43.73 -30.43
CA SER A 666 -40.48 43.25 -30.25
C SER A 666 -40.61 41.82 -30.76
N TRP A 667 -41.59 41.10 -30.22
CA TRP A 667 -41.84 39.69 -30.52
C TRP A 667 -43.32 39.47 -30.85
N THR A 668 -43.58 38.60 -31.83
CA THR A 668 -44.90 38.19 -32.30
C THR A 668 -45.06 36.69 -32.11
N SER A 669 -46.13 36.24 -31.48
CA SER A 669 -46.44 34.82 -31.31
C SER A 669 -46.88 34.17 -32.63
N MET A 670 -46.42 32.94 -32.89
CA MET A 670 -46.89 32.09 -33.98
C MET A 670 -48.02 31.15 -33.51
N THR A 671 -47.92 30.63 -32.28
CA THR A 671 -48.74 29.49 -31.82
C THR A 671 -49.86 29.89 -30.85
N GLY A 672 -49.71 31.03 -30.18
CA GLY A 672 -50.34 31.22 -28.87
C GLY A 672 -49.78 30.25 -27.81
N PRO A 673 -50.38 30.24 -26.61
CA PRO A 673 -49.99 29.34 -25.52
C PRO A 673 -50.46 27.90 -25.75
N VAL A 674 -49.51 26.96 -25.89
CA VAL A 674 -49.75 25.52 -26.06
C VAL A 674 -49.56 24.77 -24.75
N TYR A 675 -50.66 24.32 -24.13
CA TYR A 675 -50.71 23.69 -22.80
C TYR A 675 -50.42 22.17 -22.79
N ARG A 676 -49.58 21.67 -23.70
CA ARG A 676 -49.21 20.24 -23.77
C ARG A 676 -47.72 20.09 -24.07
N SER A 677 -47.11 19.01 -23.59
CA SER A 677 -45.75 18.64 -23.97
C SER A 677 -45.71 18.11 -25.40
N GLN A 678 -44.65 18.47 -26.13
CA GLN A 678 -44.32 18.00 -27.48
C GLN A 678 -42.85 17.56 -27.45
N LEU A 679 -42.52 16.38 -27.97
CA LEU A 679 -41.23 15.72 -27.76
C LEU A 679 -40.61 15.31 -29.09
N ASN A 680 -39.47 15.91 -29.45
CA ASN A 680 -38.77 15.70 -30.74
C ASN A 680 -39.74 15.74 -31.95
N SER A 681 -40.69 16.68 -31.92
CA SER A 681 -41.85 16.71 -32.82
C SER A 681 -42.13 18.13 -33.31
N GLU A 682 -43.13 18.31 -34.18
CA GLU A 682 -43.59 19.65 -34.56
C GLU A 682 -44.09 20.44 -33.34
N LEU A 683 -43.47 21.60 -33.12
CA LEU A 683 -43.87 22.60 -32.13
C LEU A 683 -44.79 23.65 -32.76
N ALA A 684 -44.54 24.01 -34.02
CA ALA A 684 -45.31 24.94 -34.83
C ALA A 684 -45.08 24.73 -36.33
N THR A 685 -46.02 25.18 -37.16
CA THR A 685 -45.82 25.42 -38.59
C THR A 685 -46.05 26.91 -38.85
N TRP A 686 -45.17 27.53 -39.64
CA TRP A 686 -45.08 28.98 -39.81
C TRP A 686 -45.12 29.37 -41.30
N ASP A 687 -46.07 30.24 -41.64
CA ASP A 687 -46.18 30.88 -42.95
C ASP A 687 -45.29 32.14 -43.00
N THR A 688 -44.35 32.17 -43.95
CA THR A 688 -43.40 33.29 -44.12
C THR A 688 -43.81 34.34 -45.15
N THR A 689 -45.03 34.27 -45.72
CA THR A 689 -45.54 35.24 -46.73
C THR A 689 -45.53 36.70 -46.26
N THR A 690 -45.59 36.95 -44.96
CA THR A 690 -45.59 38.31 -44.37
C THR A 690 -44.19 38.85 -44.05
N ILE A 691 -43.13 38.06 -44.29
CA ILE A 691 -41.78 38.37 -43.81
C ILE A 691 -40.96 39.09 -44.88
N ASN A 692 -40.77 40.39 -44.69
CA ASN A 692 -40.02 41.27 -45.59
C ASN A 692 -38.65 41.71 -45.03
N GLN A 693 -38.13 41.04 -44.00
CA GLN A 693 -36.87 41.38 -43.31
C GLN A 693 -35.80 40.28 -43.51
N PRO A 694 -34.61 40.58 -44.05
CA PRO A 694 -33.65 39.58 -44.53
C PRO A 694 -33.10 38.64 -43.44
N VAL A 695 -33.27 39.02 -42.17
CA VAL A 695 -33.01 38.19 -40.98
C VAL A 695 -34.21 38.28 -40.04
N VAL A 696 -34.60 37.13 -39.48
CA VAL A 696 -35.61 37.02 -38.42
C VAL A 696 -35.10 36.06 -37.36
N THR A 697 -35.34 36.39 -36.09
CA THR A 697 -35.05 35.50 -34.96
C THR A 697 -36.34 34.81 -34.51
N VAL A 698 -36.30 33.49 -34.39
CA VAL A 698 -37.33 32.63 -33.78
C VAL A 698 -36.92 32.33 -32.33
N LYS A 699 -37.89 32.25 -31.43
CA LYS A 699 -37.70 31.94 -30.01
C LYS A 699 -38.80 31.00 -29.52
N LEU A 700 -38.41 29.91 -28.88
CA LEU A 700 -39.28 29.08 -28.04
C LEU A 700 -39.24 29.64 -26.62
N GLU A 701 -40.40 29.80 -25.98
CA GLU A 701 -40.51 30.00 -24.53
C GLU A 701 -41.35 28.88 -23.92
N VAL A 702 -40.85 28.23 -22.85
CA VAL A 702 -41.53 27.16 -22.11
C VAL A 702 -41.71 27.59 -20.67
N HIS A 703 -42.95 27.83 -20.26
CA HIS A 703 -43.28 28.31 -18.93
C HIS A 703 -43.43 27.14 -17.95
N THR A 704 -42.90 27.29 -16.74
CA THR A 704 -43.02 26.29 -15.67
C THR A 704 -43.51 26.94 -14.37
N ALA A 705 -43.37 26.26 -13.23
CA ALA A 705 -43.68 26.81 -11.91
C ALA A 705 -42.57 27.77 -11.45
N GLY A 706 -42.61 29.02 -11.91
CA GLY A 706 -41.72 30.10 -11.47
C GLY A 706 -40.54 30.42 -12.38
N ALA A 707 -40.36 29.68 -13.48
CA ALA A 707 -39.35 29.95 -14.51
C ALA A 707 -39.95 29.96 -15.93
N VAL A 708 -39.18 30.51 -16.87
CA VAL A 708 -39.42 30.41 -18.31
C VAL A 708 -38.10 30.00 -18.94
N TYR A 709 -38.09 28.88 -19.66
CA TYR A 709 -36.93 28.39 -20.39
C TYR A 709 -37.03 28.82 -21.84
N THR A 710 -35.94 29.31 -22.42
CA THR A 710 -35.94 29.83 -23.79
C THR A 710 -34.88 29.16 -24.65
N ASP A 711 -35.20 29.00 -25.94
CA ASP A 711 -34.25 28.61 -26.97
C ASP A 711 -34.46 29.48 -28.22
N ILE A 712 -33.39 29.81 -28.94
CA ILE A 712 -33.36 30.91 -29.92
C ILE A 712 -32.60 30.52 -31.18
N VAL A 713 -33.24 30.71 -32.34
CA VAL A 713 -32.71 30.39 -33.66
C VAL A 713 -32.79 31.63 -34.56
N ARG A 714 -31.70 31.97 -35.26
CA ARG A 714 -31.68 33.06 -36.27
C ARG A 714 -31.74 32.47 -37.67
N ILE A 715 -32.62 32.99 -38.53
CA ILE A 715 -32.77 32.55 -39.93
C ILE A 715 -32.86 33.76 -40.88
N GLY A 716 -32.65 33.54 -42.17
CA GLY A 716 -32.75 34.60 -43.20
C GLY A 716 -33.35 34.10 -44.52
N PHE A 717 -33.53 34.97 -45.51
CA PHE A 717 -34.19 34.61 -46.76
C PHE A 717 -33.59 35.17 -48.05
N PHE A 718 -33.99 34.59 -49.19
CA PHE A 718 -33.59 35.00 -50.54
C PHE A 718 -34.43 36.17 -51.09
N ILE A 719 -33.78 37.23 -51.58
CA ILE A 719 -34.43 38.26 -52.42
C ILE A 719 -33.88 38.12 -53.83
N ALA A 720 -34.76 37.88 -54.80
CA ALA A 720 -34.44 38.08 -56.22
C ALA A 720 -35.72 38.19 -57.05
N GLU A 721 -35.85 39.28 -57.80
CA GLU A 721 -36.42 39.22 -59.15
C GLU A 721 -35.97 40.46 -59.95
N ASN A 722 -35.39 40.21 -61.12
CA ASN A 722 -35.16 41.22 -62.15
C ASN A 722 -35.15 40.48 -63.49
N GLN A 723 -36.11 40.80 -64.36
CA GLN A 723 -36.44 39.96 -65.52
C GLN A 723 -35.81 40.56 -66.79
N GLU A 724 -34.77 39.91 -67.32
CA GLU A 724 -34.19 40.32 -68.61
C GLU A 724 -35.01 39.80 -69.82
N PRO A 725 -34.98 40.50 -70.97
CA PRO A 725 -35.77 40.14 -72.15
C PRO A 725 -35.30 38.82 -72.78
N GLY A 726 -35.93 37.72 -72.37
CA GLY A 726 -35.58 36.37 -72.81
C GLY A 726 -36.09 35.24 -71.92
N GLY A 727 -36.60 35.54 -70.71
CA GLY A 727 -37.19 34.55 -69.82
C GLY A 727 -36.19 33.74 -68.96
N ASN A 728 -34.94 34.18 -68.91
CA ASN A 728 -33.86 33.58 -68.13
C ASN A 728 -33.67 34.33 -66.81
N THR A 729 -33.89 33.67 -65.67
CA THR A 729 -33.85 34.29 -64.33
C THR A 729 -32.47 34.24 -63.69
N ILE A 730 -32.00 35.36 -63.13
CA ILE A 730 -30.81 35.45 -62.27
C ILE A 730 -31.27 35.59 -60.81
N ALA A 731 -30.69 34.80 -59.90
CA ALA A 731 -31.01 34.83 -58.47
C ALA A 731 -29.87 35.39 -57.63
N TYR A 732 -30.18 35.99 -56.49
CA TYR A 732 -29.23 36.69 -55.61
C TYR A 732 -29.30 36.17 -54.16
N ARG A 733 -28.17 36.26 -53.44
CA ARG A 733 -28.04 35.87 -52.02
C ARG A 733 -27.40 37.00 -51.22
N TYR A 734 -27.88 37.25 -50.01
CA TYR A 734 -27.41 38.31 -49.13
C TYR A 734 -26.94 37.75 -47.78
N ASP A 735 -26.06 38.48 -47.09
CA ASP A 735 -25.64 38.18 -45.72
C ASP A 735 -26.59 38.81 -44.67
N PRO A 736 -26.42 38.52 -43.37
CA PRO A 736 -27.25 39.09 -42.30
C PRO A 736 -27.26 40.62 -42.20
N LEU A 737 -26.35 41.32 -42.89
CA LEU A 737 -26.26 42.77 -42.96
C LEU A 737 -26.84 43.34 -44.27
N GLY A 738 -27.50 42.51 -45.09
CA GLY A 738 -28.10 42.89 -46.37
C GLY A 738 -27.09 43.09 -47.50
N ARG A 739 -25.85 42.58 -47.38
CA ARG A 739 -24.79 42.74 -48.39
C ARG A 739 -24.79 41.54 -49.35
N LEU A 740 -24.60 41.77 -50.64
CA LEU A 740 -24.75 40.75 -51.68
C LEU A 740 -23.57 39.75 -51.67
N ILE A 741 -23.82 38.50 -51.25
CA ILE A 741 -22.80 37.44 -51.18
C ILE A 741 -22.84 36.44 -52.35
N ALA A 742 -23.90 36.39 -53.16
CA ALA A 742 -23.85 35.65 -54.43
C ALA A 742 -24.85 36.14 -55.49
N ALA A 743 -24.51 35.89 -56.75
CA ALA A 743 -25.38 35.89 -57.91
C ALA A 743 -25.33 34.51 -58.59
N LEU A 744 -26.47 34.01 -59.06
CA LEU A 744 -26.69 32.67 -59.61
C LEU A 744 -27.33 32.81 -61.00
N TYR A 745 -26.67 32.24 -62.01
CA TYR A 745 -27.10 32.35 -63.41
C TYR A 745 -27.81 31.07 -63.88
N PRO A 746 -28.74 31.15 -64.84
CA PRO A 746 -29.54 30.00 -65.29
C PRO A 746 -28.74 29.00 -66.15
N ASP A 747 -27.50 29.32 -66.52
CA ASP A 747 -26.53 28.35 -67.09
C ASP A 747 -25.89 27.43 -66.02
N GLY A 748 -26.22 27.65 -64.73
CA GLY A 748 -25.63 26.95 -63.59
C GLY A 748 -24.29 27.52 -63.12
N SER A 749 -23.82 28.64 -63.70
CA SER A 749 -22.67 29.37 -63.18
C SER A 749 -23.07 30.31 -62.04
N SER A 750 -22.12 30.69 -61.21
CA SER A 750 -22.36 31.57 -60.06
C SER A 750 -21.20 32.55 -59.86
N ILE A 751 -21.48 33.69 -59.25
CA ILE A 751 -20.47 34.63 -58.74
C ILE A 751 -20.72 34.85 -57.25
N SER A 752 -19.74 34.54 -56.40
CA SER A 752 -19.81 34.76 -54.95
C SER A 752 -18.91 35.91 -54.50
N TYR A 753 -19.30 36.60 -53.43
CA TYR A 753 -18.61 37.76 -52.87
C TYR A 753 -18.39 37.62 -51.36
N THR A 754 -17.31 38.23 -50.86
CA THR A 754 -17.01 38.34 -49.43
C THR A 754 -16.74 39.79 -49.04
N TYR A 755 -16.88 40.12 -47.75
CA TYR A 755 -16.73 41.48 -47.23
C TYR A 755 -15.96 41.51 -45.91
N ASP A 756 -15.32 42.63 -45.61
CA ASP A 756 -14.70 42.88 -44.31
C ASP A 756 -15.72 43.32 -43.24
N ARG A 757 -15.20 43.60 -42.03
CA ARG A 757 -15.99 44.08 -40.88
C ARG A 757 -16.47 45.53 -40.99
N THR A 758 -15.98 46.29 -41.96
CA THR A 758 -16.32 47.70 -42.20
C THR A 758 -17.21 47.91 -43.43
N GLY A 759 -17.42 46.87 -44.26
CA GLY A 759 -18.31 46.90 -45.42
C GLY A 759 -17.62 46.84 -46.78
N ASN A 760 -16.29 46.82 -46.85
CA ASN A 760 -15.57 46.76 -48.12
C ASN A 760 -15.59 45.32 -48.67
N ARG A 761 -15.76 45.18 -49.99
CA ARG A 761 -15.78 43.86 -50.66
C ARG A 761 -14.36 43.33 -50.82
N LEU A 762 -14.10 42.13 -50.28
CA LEU A 762 -12.79 41.47 -50.29
C LEU A 762 -12.57 40.60 -51.53
N THR A 763 -13.54 39.75 -51.89
CA THR A 763 -13.43 38.86 -53.08
C THR A 763 -14.66 38.91 -53.99
N ALA A 764 -14.46 38.43 -55.22
CA ALA A 764 -15.49 38.20 -56.24
C ALA A 764 -15.03 37.00 -57.11
N GLU A 765 -15.68 35.85 -56.96
CA GLU A 765 -15.21 34.57 -57.52
C GLU A 765 -16.30 33.93 -58.39
N LYS A 766 -15.95 33.51 -59.62
CA LYS A 766 -16.88 32.85 -60.56
C LYS A 766 -16.65 31.33 -60.61
N SER A 767 -17.73 30.55 -60.49
CA SER A 767 -17.70 29.08 -60.61
C SER A 767 -18.49 28.58 -61.82
N GLY A 768 -18.17 27.36 -62.27
CA GLY A 768 -18.75 26.71 -63.46
C GLY A 768 -18.79 25.18 -63.33
N ARG A 769 -19.57 24.54 -64.21
CA ARG A 769 -20.00 23.14 -64.08
C ARG A 769 -18.87 22.11 -64.24
N THR A 770 -18.71 21.20 -63.28
CA THR A 770 -17.80 20.04 -63.35
C THR A 770 -18.51 18.70 -63.05
N PRO A 771 -18.00 17.55 -63.54
CA PRO A 771 -18.44 16.21 -63.13
C PRO A 771 -17.97 15.84 -61.70
N PRO A 772 -18.42 14.72 -61.10
CA PRO A 772 -17.90 14.25 -59.80
C PRO A 772 -16.38 14.07 -59.87
N THR A 773 -15.69 14.60 -58.85
CA THR A 773 -14.24 14.80 -58.86
C THR A 773 -13.63 14.12 -57.63
N ALA A 774 -13.29 12.84 -57.76
CA ALA A 774 -12.78 12.01 -56.67
C ALA A 774 -11.55 12.64 -55.97
N VAL A 775 -11.48 12.51 -54.64
CA VAL A 775 -10.35 13.03 -53.84
C VAL A 775 -9.02 12.48 -54.34
N LYS A 776 -8.03 13.37 -54.54
CA LYS A 776 -6.67 12.93 -54.85
C LYS A 776 -5.90 12.71 -53.55
N ILE A 777 -5.81 11.45 -53.12
CA ILE A 777 -4.99 11.04 -51.97
C ILE A 777 -3.49 11.08 -52.35
N SER A 778 -2.71 11.97 -51.73
CA SER A 778 -1.24 12.02 -51.90
C SER A 778 -0.51 11.01 -51.01
N ARG A 779 -1.12 10.61 -49.89
CA ARG A 779 -0.56 9.63 -48.95
C ARG A 779 -1.65 8.80 -48.30
N PHE A 780 -1.41 7.50 -48.15
CA PHE A 780 -2.10 6.66 -47.18
C PHE A 780 -1.08 5.71 -46.52
N SER A 781 -1.02 5.71 -45.18
CA SER A 781 0.04 5.05 -44.43
C SER A 781 -0.46 4.55 -43.06
N ALA A 782 0.18 3.52 -42.52
CA ALA A 782 -0.15 2.97 -41.20
C ALA A 782 1.14 2.71 -40.41
N THR A 783 1.30 3.42 -39.30
CA THR A 783 2.54 3.50 -38.52
C THR A 783 2.34 2.94 -37.11
N PRO A 784 3.08 1.90 -36.68
CA PRO A 784 2.95 1.35 -35.33
C PRO A 784 3.55 2.29 -34.27
N THR A 785 2.90 2.37 -33.11
CA THR A 785 3.36 3.18 -31.95
C THR A 785 3.50 2.31 -30.69
N ARG A 786 3.75 2.92 -29.52
CA ARG A 786 3.74 2.20 -28.23
C ARG A 786 2.33 1.75 -27.82
N THR A 787 1.29 2.49 -28.22
CA THR A 787 -0.11 2.29 -27.80
C THR A 787 -1.01 1.66 -28.87
N GLY A 788 -0.65 1.74 -30.15
CA GLY A 788 -1.51 1.23 -31.23
C GLY A 788 -0.87 1.30 -32.62
N VAL A 789 -1.68 1.61 -33.63
CA VAL A 789 -1.28 1.92 -35.01
C VAL A 789 -1.96 3.23 -35.39
N ILE A 790 -1.17 4.25 -35.72
CA ILE A 790 -1.70 5.48 -36.31
C ILE A 790 -1.83 5.25 -37.82
N ILE A 791 -3.07 5.24 -38.30
CA ILE A 791 -3.39 5.35 -39.71
C ILE A 791 -3.40 6.84 -40.07
N ALA A 792 -2.72 7.22 -41.14
CA ALA A 792 -2.60 8.60 -41.59
C ALA A 792 -2.75 8.72 -43.11
N TRP A 793 -3.58 9.65 -43.56
CA TRP A 793 -3.74 10.02 -44.96
C TRP A 793 -3.66 11.52 -45.17
N ASP A 794 -3.10 11.90 -46.32
CA ASP A 794 -2.99 13.29 -46.77
C ASP A 794 -3.75 13.39 -48.12
N THR A 795 -4.58 14.42 -48.28
CA THR A 795 -5.28 14.74 -49.53
C THR A 795 -4.60 15.92 -50.24
N GLU A 796 -4.71 16.01 -51.56
CA GLU A 796 -4.26 17.20 -52.32
C GLU A 796 -5.38 18.21 -52.53
N THR A 797 -6.60 17.72 -52.78
CA THR A 797 -7.85 18.48 -52.91
C THR A 797 -9.02 17.60 -52.48
N GLU A 798 -10.03 18.19 -51.83
CA GLU A 798 -11.29 17.56 -51.42
C GLU A 798 -12.46 18.29 -52.09
N MET A 799 -12.90 17.78 -53.25
CA MET A 799 -13.94 18.42 -54.08
C MET A 799 -15.21 17.57 -54.10
N GLY A 800 -16.15 17.87 -53.21
CA GLY A 800 -17.42 17.14 -53.07
C GLY A 800 -17.37 16.01 -52.02
N THR A 801 -16.19 15.71 -51.47
CA THR A 801 -15.99 14.80 -50.34
C THR A 801 -16.75 15.28 -49.09
N ALA A 802 -17.63 14.45 -48.52
CA ALA A 802 -18.29 14.68 -47.24
C ALA A 802 -17.44 14.17 -46.05
N GLY A 803 -16.68 13.09 -46.26
CA GLY A 803 -15.79 12.54 -45.24
C GLY A 803 -15.28 11.14 -45.57
N PHE A 804 -14.75 10.46 -44.55
CA PHE A 804 -14.02 9.21 -44.70
C PHE A 804 -14.43 8.13 -43.70
N ASN A 805 -14.38 6.87 -44.12
CA ASN A 805 -14.41 5.70 -43.24
C ASN A 805 -13.09 4.92 -43.31
N LEU A 806 -12.78 4.21 -42.25
CA LEU A 806 -11.61 3.34 -42.16
C LEU A 806 -12.03 1.90 -41.89
N TYR A 807 -11.32 0.98 -42.53
CA TYR A 807 -11.58 -0.45 -42.47
C TYR A 807 -10.28 -1.22 -42.19
N ARG A 808 -10.37 -2.32 -41.44
CA ARG A 808 -9.25 -3.21 -41.06
C ARG A 808 -9.53 -4.66 -41.47
N THR A 809 -8.52 -5.42 -41.88
CA THR A 809 -8.71 -6.85 -42.17
C THR A 809 -9.09 -7.69 -40.95
N ILE A 810 -10.17 -8.46 -41.07
CA ILE A 810 -10.44 -9.63 -40.21
C ILE A 810 -9.71 -10.88 -40.72
N TYR A 811 -9.79 -11.98 -39.97
CA TYR A 811 -8.92 -13.16 -40.13
C TYR A 811 -8.89 -13.74 -41.56
N ARG A 812 -7.68 -14.02 -42.06
CA ARG A 812 -7.46 -14.73 -43.32
C ARG A 812 -8.12 -16.11 -43.31
N THR A 813 -8.99 -16.37 -44.28
CA THR A 813 -9.22 -17.70 -44.83
C THR A 813 -7.99 -18.18 -45.60
N LYS A 814 -7.87 -19.49 -45.85
CA LYS A 814 -6.71 -20.07 -46.58
C LYS A 814 -6.62 -19.63 -48.06
N THR A 815 -7.64 -18.95 -48.61
CA THR A 815 -7.72 -18.52 -50.02
C THR A 815 -7.26 -17.08 -50.29
N GLY A 816 -6.82 -16.34 -49.26
CA GLY A 816 -5.99 -15.15 -49.43
C GLY A 816 -6.70 -13.83 -49.79
N LYS A 817 -8.00 -13.84 -50.13
CA LYS A 817 -8.82 -12.61 -50.17
C LYS A 817 -9.18 -12.18 -48.74
N GLY A 818 -9.00 -10.90 -48.43
CA GLY A 818 -9.21 -10.35 -47.08
C GLY A 818 -10.61 -9.75 -46.93
N ASN A 819 -11.36 -10.21 -45.94
CA ASN A 819 -12.56 -9.51 -45.47
C ASN A 819 -12.12 -8.34 -44.57
N TYR A 820 -12.89 -7.25 -44.58
CA TYR A 820 -12.62 -6.04 -43.82
C TYR A 820 -13.79 -5.68 -42.88
N GLU A 821 -13.49 -5.20 -41.69
CA GLU A 821 -14.44 -4.60 -40.73
C GLU A 821 -14.24 -3.08 -40.68
N LYS A 822 -15.31 -2.30 -40.52
CA LYS A 822 -15.22 -0.84 -40.29
C LYS A 822 -14.74 -0.59 -38.86
N ILE A 823 -13.81 0.34 -38.66
CA ILE A 823 -13.25 0.63 -37.33
C ILE A 823 -13.68 1.99 -36.74
N ASN A 824 -14.07 2.96 -37.57
CA ASN A 824 -14.67 4.21 -37.11
C ASN A 824 -16.20 4.07 -36.91
N SER A 825 -16.73 4.57 -35.79
CA SER A 825 -18.17 4.55 -35.49
C SER A 825 -18.97 5.58 -36.29
N SER A 826 -18.42 6.78 -36.49
CA SER A 826 -18.99 7.88 -37.28
C SER A 826 -18.08 8.28 -38.45
N LEU A 827 -18.67 8.84 -39.51
CA LEU A 827 -17.92 9.35 -40.68
C LEU A 827 -16.94 10.43 -40.23
N ILE A 828 -15.66 10.31 -40.61
CA ILE A 828 -14.61 11.29 -40.29
C ILE A 828 -14.77 12.44 -41.28
N PRO A 829 -15.26 13.64 -40.89
CA PRO A 829 -15.65 14.67 -41.84
C PRO A 829 -14.47 15.19 -42.66
N ALA A 830 -14.76 15.62 -43.89
CA ALA A 830 -13.84 16.36 -44.75
C ALA A 830 -13.40 17.67 -44.08
N ARG A 831 -12.17 18.11 -44.37
CA ARG A 831 -11.51 19.29 -43.76
C ARG A 831 -10.64 20.06 -44.75
N GLY A 832 -10.34 19.48 -45.90
CA GLY A 832 -9.76 20.19 -47.03
C GLY A 832 -10.83 20.96 -47.80
N SER A 833 -10.43 21.45 -48.97
CA SER A 833 -11.25 22.20 -49.90
C SER A 833 -10.99 21.73 -51.34
N PRO A 834 -11.79 22.19 -52.32
CA PRO A 834 -11.57 21.89 -53.74
C PRO A 834 -10.21 22.32 -54.30
N THR A 835 -9.44 23.16 -53.58
CA THR A 835 -8.13 23.68 -54.01
C THR A 835 -6.98 23.42 -53.03
N ALA A 836 -7.25 22.92 -51.82
CA ALA A 836 -6.24 22.58 -50.83
C ALA A 836 -6.73 21.46 -49.90
N GLY A 837 -6.07 20.30 -49.95
CA GLY A 837 -6.36 19.16 -49.08
C GLY A 837 -5.92 19.33 -47.63
N ALA A 838 -6.15 18.28 -46.83
CA ALA A 838 -5.86 18.22 -45.41
C ALA A 838 -5.17 16.91 -45.02
N GLN A 839 -4.53 16.92 -43.84
CA GLN A 839 -3.93 15.75 -43.22
C GLN A 839 -4.87 15.14 -42.18
N TYR A 840 -4.85 13.82 -42.04
CA TYR A 840 -5.71 13.07 -41.14
C TYR A 840 -4.95 11.99 -40.38
N PHE A 841 -5.40 11.72 -39.16
CA PHE A 841 -4.82 10.72 -38.27
C PHE A 841 -5.94 10.00 -37.53
N TYR A 842 -5.85 8.68 -37.43
CA TYR A 842 -6.76 7.83 -36.66
C TYR A 842 -5.94 6.77 -35.94
N THR A 843 -6.16 6.57 -34.64
CA THR A 843 -5.43 5.59 -33.84
C THR A 843 -6.25 4.32 -33.68
N ASP A 844 -5.83 3.24 -34.33
CA ASP A 844 -6.34 1.89 -34.08
C ASP A 844 -5.56 1.20 -32.97
N VAL A 845 -6.22 0.32 -32.20
CA VAL A 845 -5.59 -0.59 -31.22
C VAL A 845 -5.92 -2.03 -31.63
N PRO A 846 -5.10 -2.67 -32.49
CA PRO A 846 -5.45 -3.96 -33.08
C PRO A 846 -5.54 -5.08 -32.03
N PRO A 847 -6.56 -5.96 -32.07
CA PRO A 847 -6.87 -6.89 -30.99
C PRO A 847 -5.86 -8.04 -30.78
N ARG A 848 -4.76 -8.09 -31.55
CA ARG A 848 -3.60 -8.99 -31.34
C ARG A 848 -2.27 -8.30 -31.71
N PRO A 849 -1.35 -8.11 -30.74
CA PRO A 849 0.03 -7.68 -30.97
C PRO A 849 0.82 -8.52 -31.99
N GLY A 850 1.87 -7.92 -32.58
CA GLY A 850 2.87 -8.63 -33.38
C GLY A 850 2.44 -9.13 -34.76
N ARG A 851 1.19 -8.87 -35.18
CA ARG A 851 0.66 -9.24 -36.51
C ARG A 851 0.78 -8.09 -37.52
N ARG A 852 0.82 -8.44 -38.81
CA ARG A 852 0.61 -7.49 -39.92
C ARG A 852 -0.88 -7.26 -40.10
N TRP A 853 -1.30 -6.01 -40.02
CA TRP A 853 -2.68 -5.57 -40.26
C TRP A 853 -2.71 -4.77 -41.56
N LEU A 854 -3.79 -4.92 -42.34
CA LEU A 854 -4.05 -4.13 -43.53
C LEU A 854 -5.24 -3.20 -43.27
N TYR A 855 -5.16 -1.98 -43.79
CA TYR A 855 -6.17 -0.93 -43.65
C TYR A 855 -6.60 -0.39 -45.00
N MET A 856 -7.89 -0.14 -45.17
CA MET A 856 -8.47 0.56 -46.32
C MET A 856 -9.13 1.86 -45.84
N LEU A 857 -9.06 2.89 -46.69
CA LEU A 857 -9.80 4.15 -46.56
C LEU A 857 -10.96 4.13 -47.56
N GLU A 858 -12.13 4.56 -47.13
CA GLU A 858 -13.27 4.89 -47.99
C GLU A 858 -13.46 6.41 -47.93
N GLU A 859 -13.53 7.06 -49.07
CA GLU A 859 -14.09 8.41 -49.25
C GLU A 859 -15.61 8.28 -49.45
N VAL A 860 -16.39 9.18 -48.85
CA VAL A 860 -17.82 9.35 -49.11
C VAL A 860 -18.06 10.78 -49.61
N GLU A 861 -18.68 10.94 -50.77
CA GLU A 861 -19.08 12.23 -51.35
C GLU A 861 -20.43 12.73 -50.77
N HIS A 862 -20.70 14.03 -50.85
CA HIS A 862 -21.96 14.66 -50.41
C HIS A 862 -23.22 14.17 -51.18
N ASN A 863 -23.03 13.54 -52.34
CA ASN A 863 -24.09 12.92 -53.14
C ASN A 863 -24.34 11.43 -52.76
N GLY A 864 -23.52 10.85 -51.87
CA GLY A 864 -23.59 9.45 -51.45
C GLY A 864 -22.76 8.44 -52.24
N THR A 865 -21.98 8.83 -53.27
CA THR A 865 -21.01 7.92 -53.91
C THR A 865 -19.76 7.72 -53.04
N THR A 866 -19.09 6.57 -53.18
CA THR A 866 -17.90 6.24 -52.37
C THR A 866 -16.75 5.69 -53.20
N ASN A 867 -15.51 6.04 -52.81
CA ASN A 867 -14.26 5.64 -53.46
C ASN A 867 -13.33 4.97 -52.44
N PHE A 868 -12.58 3.92 -52.82
CA PHE A 868 -11.74 3.15 -51.88
C PHE A 868 -10.25 3.23 -52.20
N TYR A 869 -9.42 3.46 -51.17
CA TYR A 869 -7.97 3.67 -51.28
C TYR A 869 -7.18 2.75 -50.34
N GLY A 870 -6.09 2.15 -50.83
CA GLY A 870 -5.19 1.28 -50.07
C GLY A 870 -4.89 -0.07 -50.71
N PRO A 871 -4.43 -1.09 -49.95
CA PRO A 871 -4.32 -1.09 -48.48
C PRO A 871 -2.98 -0.56 -47.94
N ALA A 872 -3.05 0.28 -46.90
CA ALA A 872 -1.90 0.57 -46.04
C ALA A 872 -1.64 -0.63 -45.10
N SER A 873 -0.41 -0.80 -44.56
CA SER A 873 -0.12 -1.91 -43.66
C SER A 873 0.91 -1.62 -42.57
N ALA A 874 0.65 -2.08 -41.35
CA ALA A 874 1.53 -1.94 -40.19
C ALA A 874 1.83 -3.28 -39.51
N VAL A 875 2.95 -3.37 -38.79
CA VAL A 875 3.25 -4.46 -37.84
C VAL A 875 3.65 -3.85 -36.50
N ASN A 876 2.74 -3.82 -35.52
CA ASN A 876 3.10 -3.37 -34.17
C ASN A 876 3.93 -4.45 -33.46
N ARG A 877 5.26 -4.22 -33.39
CA ARG A 877 6.21 -5.07 -32.65
C ARG A 877 6.46 -4.58 -31.22
N SER A 878 6.17 -3.32 -30.91
CA SER A 878 6.32 -2.68 -29.59
C SER A 878 5.51 -3.42 -28.51
N LEU A 879 4.24 -3.73 -28.82
CA LEU A 879 3.35 -4.54 -27.97
C LEU A 879 3.80 -6.01 -27.81
N ARG A 880 4.91 -6.44 -28.43
CA ARG A 880 5.52 -7.77 -28.23
C ARG A 880 6.70 -7.73 -27.26
N ALA A 881 7.31 -6.57 -27.04
CA ALA A 881 8.37 -6.37 -26.06
C ALA A 881 7.83 -6.20 -24.63
N LEU A 882 6.64 -5.59 -24.49
CA LEU A 882 5.95 -5.40 -23.20
C LEU A 882 5.34 -6.70 -22.62
N ASN A 883 5.34 -7.81 -23.37
CA ASN A 883 4.90 -9.11 -22.86
C ASN A 883 6.03 -9.89 -22.15
N GLY A 884 7.24 -9.32 -22.03
CA GLY A 884 8.25 -9.75 -21.07
C GLY A 884 8.10 -8.93 -19.80
N THR A 885 7.92 -9.60 -18.66
CA THR A 885 7.77 -9.04 -17.30
C THR A 885 6.68 -7.98 -17.09
N GLY A 886 5.54 -8.42 -16.54
CA GLY A 886 4.57 -7.55 -15.84
C GLY A 886 3.32 -7.12 -16.63
N SER A 887 2.21 -7.01 -15.89
CA SER A 887 0.90 -6.45 -16.28
C SER A 887 0.21 -6.97 -17.55
N ALA A 888 -0.90 -7.70 -17.36
CA ALA A 888 -1.87 -8.01 -18.41
C ALA A 888 -3.32 -8.02 -17.89
N PHE A 889 -3.67 -7.07 -17.01
CA PHE A 889 -5.00 -6.91 -16.38
C PHE A 889 -6.08 -6.39 -17.35
N ARG A 890 -6.14 -6.95 -18.58
CA ARG A 890 -7.10 -6.58 -19.64
C ARG A 890 -7.61 -7.79 -20.42
N LYS A 891 -8.32 -8.69 -19.73
CA LYS A 891 -9.41 -9.49 -20.33
C LYS A 891 -10.25 -10.24 -19.30
N ASN A 892 -11.49 -9.80 -19.11
CA ASN A 892 -12.67 -10.64 -19.37
C ASN A 892 -13.99 -9.83 -19.47
N LEU A 893 -13.96 -8.70 -20.19
CA LEU A 893 -15.19 -8.15 -20.77
C LEU A 893 -15.69 -9.10 -21.88
N LYS A 894 -16.45 -10.11 -21.44
CA LYS A 894 -17.49 -10.76 -22.24
C LYS A 894 -18.80 -10.09 -21.85
N THR A 895 -19.37 -9.32 -22.75
CA THR A 895 -20.70 -8.74 -22.61
C THR A 895 -21.75 -9.84 -22.61
N ASN A 896 -22.48 -9.99 -21.51
CA ASN A 896 -23.73 -10.74 -21.44
C ASN A 896 -24.89 -9.74 -21.29
N CYS A 897 -25.17 -9.02 -22.37
CA CYS A 897 -26.36 -8.19 -22.54
C CYS A 897 -26.98 -8.52 -23.91
N ASP A 898 -27.74 -9.61 -23.93
CA ASP A 898 -28.75 -9.91 -24.96
C ASP A 898 -30.11 -9.36 -24.50
#